data_AF-A0A2U2RH61-F1
#
_entry.id   AF-A0A2U2RH61-F1
#
_cell.length_a   1.000
_cell.length_b   1.000
_cell.length_c   1.000
_cell.angle_alpha   90.00
_cell.angle_beta   90.00
_cell.angle_gamma   90.00
#
_symmetry.space_group_name_H-M   'P 1'
#
loop_
_entity.id
_entity.type
_entity.pdbx_description
1 polymer ?
#
loop_
_entity_poly.entity_id
_entity_poly.type
_entity_poly.pdbx_seq_one_letter_code
_entity_poly.pdbx_strand_id
1 'polypeptide(L)'
;MAETLPNGVVVPNADGGETISVTGVAETRALGASVDAQLAVLLAGMGAGGWKAEEIGTRHLDQMKTPGVYWQSYANYATTAQGYPYPRAGHLIVTANTLGTQVTQRYVTFDPNANARWSTRNYYGTWDQWRDIPLGGQDTDDDEEASPVFRGVVASGTDVNTLREPGIYSVPTVAVAGTLLNFPTKRAATIEVWSNDGSAMTSQRVVAMVSATAPAEIYDRATLSALNTSWGPWSSPEWIKGKIAGTADAPVNIDTYRTPGAWAITTRSNISGLPGSGLGLLEVVTNQGFSLSMQRFTERVANDDIRVWHRYSLSTGGWTGIEWDLLNEPAAAGGGGGTANSGRAVQADVQTSDHAARVEYARARRGGGIGTNGVPVVMIRFDHWLVAFRDKCLPALQDNSLVGTLNVNYDNLGNEQNGGGSITWEHVQAWNQYDGIEIANHGSTHTNVNTQAAIYHEIVDGRRNLEKAMPRVAVETWQEHGSAYLIASDIDGDEGLDLGRSLEAFTESYAGRLVMGEHAIVEGKIGGFYPPLTGEPQIGQSHFSIDRQSSDQTISTVQFAQQVNRGLTIYLHPGLLDTILVGTQAWSVTYGQDGSRTVTPSGATGEVQNFPTDAAMREWATTNGHIVYQTTDDFRRVCEWLKAERDAGRIMVMSAGGGNFADIHHGRRENILMRGSWSGSGWTRTGEGDGYQAVSNGNASTMSQGMLLFTRFGWAMGAAHELVIQAKADTATTLTLSMEQLGNPGNWKTERTFDVPGDGILRTYRLNLTLPRDRSITQMTARVGGPNLTIQGEPLLAAI
;
A
#
# COMPACT_ATOMS: atom_id res chain seq x y z
N MET A 1 -23.34 -8.09 19.89
CA MET A 1 -23.38 -9.51 20.29
C MET A 1 -23.75 -9.56 21.76
N ALA A 2 -24.77 -10.32 22.15
CA ALA A 2 -25.20 -10.44 23.54
C ALA A 2 -24.39 -11.53 24.23
N GLU A 3 -23.53 -11.12 25.16
CA GLU A 3 -22.75 -12.01 26.01
C GLU A 3 -23.71 -12.79 26.93
N THR A 4 -23.62 -14.13 26.91
CA THR A 4 -24.39 -14.96 27.84
C THR A 4 -23.65 -14.94 29.16
N LEU A 5 -24.17 -14.21 30.15
CA LEU A 5 -23.68 -14.32 31.52
C LEU A 5 -23.86 -15.76 32.03
N PRO A 6 -22.99 -16.25 32.94
CA PRO A 6 -23.00 -17.63 33.45
C PRO A 6 -24.31 -18.12 34.09
N ASN A 7 -25.30 -17.24 34.27
CA ASN A 7 -26.59 -17.52 34.90
C ASN A 7 -27.77 -17.66 33.91
N GLY A 8 -27.53 -17.69 32.60
CA GLY A 8 -28.57 -18.03 31.61
C GLY A 8 -29.65 -16.95 31.40
N VAL A 9 -29.39 -15.70 31.78
CA VAL A 9 -30.33 -14.60 31.55
C VAL A 9 -30.13 -14.02 30.14
N VAL A 10 -31.17 -14.10 29.32
CA VAL A 10 -31.25 -13.42 28.02
C VAL A 10 -31.67 -11.97 28.28
N VAL A 11 -30.83 -11.00 27.91
CA VAL A 11 -31.19 -9.57 27.96
C VAL A 11 -32.13 -9.28 26.78
N PRO A 12 -33.35 -8.75 27.01
CA PRO A 12 -34.21 -8.33 25.91
C PRO A 12 -33.58 -7.15 25.18
N ASN A 13 -33.72 -7.12 23.86
CA ASN A 13 -33.45 -5.91 23.08
C ASN A 13 -34.34 -4.78 23.61
N ALA A 14 -33.82 -3.54 23.69
CA ALA A 14 -34.46 -2.41 24.38
C ALA A 14 -35.81 -1.97 23.78
N ASP A 15 -36.19 -2.55 22.64
CA ASP A 15 -37.35 -2.29 21.81
C ASP A 15 -38.38 -3.45 21.76
N GLY A 16 -38.17 -4.55 22.49
CA GLY A 16 -39.20 -5.56 22.78
C GLY A 16 -39.74 -6.36 21.57
N GLY A 17 -39.10 -6.27 20.40
CA GLY A 17 -39.66 -6.77 19.14
C GLY A 17 -39.22 -8.17 18.70
N GLU A 18 -37.97 -8.58 18.94
CA GLU A 18 -37.47 -9.87 18.42
C GLU A 18 -36.47 -10.51 19.39
N THR A 19 -36.82 -11.69 19.91
CA THR A 19 -35.89 -12.58 20.60
C THR A 19 -35.11 -13.36 19.55
N ILE A 20 -33.80 -13.13 19.47
CA ILE A 20 -32.89 -14.04 18.75
C ILE A 20 -33.09 -15.42 19.37
N SER A 21 -33.61 -16.37 18.58
CA SER A 21 -33.89 -17.71 19.09
C SER A 21 -32.57 -18.35 19.53
N VAL A 22 -32.61 -19.05 20.67
CA VAL A 22 -31.47 -19.85 21.16
C VAL A 22 -30.99 -20.82 20.08
N THR A 23 -31.91 -21.24 19.21
CA THR A 23 -31.65 -22.05 18.00
C THR A 23 -30.73 -21.34 17.01
N GLY A 24 -30.97 -20.06 16.70
CA GLY A 24 -30.13 -19.32 15.75
C GLY A 24 -28.69 -19.15 16.22
N VAL A 25 -28.47 -18.94 17.53
CA VAL A 25 -27.11 -18.87 18.11
C VAL A 25 -26.41 -20.23 18.05
N ALA A 26 -27.14 -21.33 18.26
CA ALA A 26 -26.60 -22.68 18.16
C ALA A 26 -26.24 -23.04 16.70
N GLU A 27 -27.06 -22.64 15.74
CA GLU A 27 -26.82 -22.84 14.31
C GLU A 27 -25.59 -22.07 13.81
N THR A 28 -25.42 -20.81 14.22
CA THR A 28 -24.22 -20.02 13.87
C THR A 28 -22.95 -20.63 14.48
N ARG A 29 -23.02 -21.16 15.72
CA ARG A 29 -21.90 -21.89 16.34
C ARG A 29 -21.55 -23.18 15.59
N ALA A 30 -22.56 -23.93 15.15
CA ALA A 30 -22.35 -25.12 14.35
C ALA A 30 -21.73 -24.79 12.97
N LEU A 31 -22.11 -23.67 12.37
CA LEU A 31 -21.53 -23.18 11.12
C LEU A 31 -20.04 -22.81 11.30
N GLY A 32 -19.70 -22.07 12.36
CA GLY A 32 -18.30 -21.71 12.68
C GLY A 32 -17.42 -22.94 12.88
N ALA A 33 -17.87 -23.91 13.69
CA ALA A 33 -17.13 -25.16 13.91
C ALA A 33 -16.96 -25.99 12.62
N SER A 34 -17.93 -25.95 11.70
CA SER A 34 -17.82 -26.61 10.39
C SER A 34 -16.80 -25.92 9.49
N VAL A 35 -16.72 -24.59 9.49
CA VAL A 35 -15.74 -23.83 8.70
C VAL A 35 -14.33 -24.09 9.23
N ASP A 36 -14.13 -24.08 10.55
CA ASP A 36 -12.83 -24.37 11.16
C ASP A 36 -12.34 -25.79 10.85
N ALA A 37 -13.25 -26.77 10.88
CA ALA A 37 -12.92 -28.15 10.50
C ALA A 37 -12.53 -28.26 9.01
N GLN A 38 -13.22 -27.55 8.12
CA GLN A 38 -12.89 -27.51 6.69
C GLN A 38 -11.56 -26.80 6.42
N LEU A 39 -11.29 -25.71 7.14
CA LEU A 39 -10.02 -24.97 7.04
C LEU A 39 -8.85 -25.81 7.59
N ALA A 40 -9.05 -26.56 8.67
CA ALA A 40 -8.05 -27.50 9.20
C ALA A 40 -7.76 -28.65 8.21
N VAL A 41 -8.77 -29.17 7.51
CA VAL A 41 -8.58 -30.17 6.45
C VAL A 41 -7.86 -29.57 5.24
N LEU A 42 -8.16 -28.32 4.88
CA LEU A 42 -7.50 -27.61 3.78
C LEU A 42 -6.02 -27.32 4.13
N LEU A 43 -5.73 -26.85 5.34
CA LEU A 43 -4.38 -26.61 5.84
C LEU A 43 -3.57 -27.91 6.01
N ALA A 44 -4.22 -29.00 6.42
CA ALA A 44 -3.60 -30.33 6.42
C ALA A 44 -3.32 -30.85 4.99
N GLY A 45 -4.17 -30.49 4.02
CA GLY A 45 -3.97 -30.79 2.59
C GLY A 45 -2.93 -29.90 1.90
N MET A 46 -2.73 -28.68 2.39
CA MET A 46 -1.73 -27.71 1.93
C MET A 46 -0.40 -27.79 2.71
N GLY A 47 -0.23 -28.85 3.51
CA GLY A 47 0.76 -28.94 4.59
C GLY A 47 2.16 -28.41 4.22
N ALA A 48 2.64 -27.45 5.01
CA ALA A 48 3.95 -27.36 5.66
C ALA A 48 5.14 -28.18 5.08
N GLY A 49 5.29 -28.22 3.76
CA GLY A 49 6.37 -28.91 3.06
C GLY A 49 7.48 -27.94 2.71
N GLY A 50 8.32 -27.57 3.69
CA GLY A 50 9.73 -27.41 3.33
C GLY A 50 10.13 -28.69 2.61
N TRP A 51 10.73 -28.60 1.42
CA TRP A 51 11.08 -29.73 0.56
C TRP A 51 11.89 -30.78 1.34
N LYS A 52 11.22 -31.71 2.03
CA LYS A 52 11.87 -32.80 2.76
C LYS A 52 12.17 -33.87 1.74
N ALA A 53 13.45 -34.02 1.40
CA ALA A 53 13.89 -35.05 0.48
C ALA A 53 13.57 -36.45 1.06
N GLU A 54 12.90 -37.29 0.27
CA GLU A 54 12.50 -38.65 0.68
C GLU A 54 13.47 -39.71 0.12
N GLU A 55 13.89 -40.70 0.92
CA GLU A 55 14.76 -41.79 0.46
C GLU A 55 13.97 -42.78 -0.43
N ILE A 56 14.49 -43.11 -1.61
CA ILE A 56 13.81 -43.98 -2.59
C ILE A 56 13.81 -45.44 -2.12
N GLY A 57 14.94 -45.93 -1.59
CA GLY A 57 15.08 -47.31 -1.11
C GLY A 57 14.96 -48.33 -2.23
N THR A 58 14.20 -49.41 -2.02
CA THR A 58 14.05 -50.51 -2.99
C THR A 58 12.97 -50.26 -4.06
N ARG A 59 12.45 -49.02 -4.17
CA ARG A 59 11.38 -48.68 -5.11
C ARG A 59 11.91 -48.51 -6.52
N HIS A 60 11.10 -48.91 -7.51
CA HIS A 60 11.42 -48.72 -8.92
C HIS A 60 11.14 -47.27 -9.34
N LEU A 61 12.06 -46.62 -10.07
CA LEU A 61 11.93 -45.19 -10.43
C LEU A 61 10.68 -44.90 -11.27
N ASP A 62 10.18 -45.88 -12.02
CA ASP A 62 8.96 -45.73 -12.82
C ASP A 62 7.69 -45.50 -11.98
N GLN A 63 7.73 -45.83 -10.69
CA GLN A 63 6.66 -45.60 -9.73
C GLN A 63 6.73 -44.19 -9.11
N MET A 64 7.85 -43.49 -9.26
CA MET A 64 8.09 -42.18 -8.65
C MET A 64 7.50 -41.06 -9.52
N LYS A 65 6.17 -40.93 -9.49
CA LYS A 65 5.41 -39.95 -10.31
C LYS A 65 4.93 -38.72 -9.55
N THR A 66 4.96 -38.76 -8.21
CA THR A 66 4.56 -37.62 -7.38
C THR A 66 5.62 -36.51 -7.48
N PRO A 67 5.23 -35.24 -7.73
CA PRO A 67 6.18 -34.14 -7.72
C PRO A 67 6.94 -34.04 -6.39
N GLY A 68 8.26 -33.89 -6.45
CA GLY A 68 9.09 -33.86 -5.24
C GLY A 68 10.59 -34.04 -5.51
N VAL A 69 11.37 -33.97 -4.42
CA VAL A 69 12.80 -34.28 -4.42
C VAL A 69 13.01 -35.56 -3.61
N TYR A 70 13.74 -36.51 -4.19
CA TYR A 70 14.06 -37.79 -3.60
C TYR A 70 15.57 -38.02 -3.64
N TRP A 71 16.05 -38.96 -2.84
CA TRP A 71 17.46 -39.35 -2.82
C TRP A 71 17.60 -40.86 -2.65
N GLN A 72 18.72 -41.40 -3.13
CA GLN A 72 19.06 -42.81 -2.99
C GLN A 72 20.43 -42.89 -2.33
N SER A 73 20.46 -43.31 -1.06
CA SER A 73 21.67 -43.45 -0.23
C SER A 73 22.70 -44.42 -0.81
N TYR A 74 22.22 -45.58 -1.28
CA TYR A 74 23.06 -46.73 -1.56
C TYR A 74 22.99 -47.18 -3.02
N ALA A 75 24.15 -47.43 -3.63
CA ALA A 75 24.27 -47.87 -5.02
C ALA A 75 23.69 -49.27 -5.27
N ASN A 76 23.64 -50.15 -4.25
CA ASN A 76 23.04 -51.48 -4.35
C ASN A 76 21.52 -51.44 -4.56
N TYR A 77 20.86 -50.32 -4.26
CA TYR A 77 19.44 -50.11 -4.53
C TYR A 77 19.20 -49.30 -5.82
N ALA A 78 20.20 -48.54 -6.27
CA ALA A 78 20.13 -47.74 -7.49
C ALA A 78 20.39 -48.56 -8.78
N THR A 79 19.81 -49.75 -8.93
CA THR A 79 20.15 -50.64 -10.08
C THR A 79 19.39 -50.28 -11.35
N THR A 80 19.91 -50.65 -12.53
CA THR A 80 19.20 -50.51 -13.80
C THR A 80 17.89 -51.32 -13.82
N ALA A 81 17.84 -52.45 -13.11
CA ALA A 81 16.63 -53.24 -12.90
C ALA A 81 15.56 -52.52 -12.04
N GLN A 82 15.94 -51.47 -11.32
CA GLN A 82 15.05 -50.57 -10.58
C GLN A 82 14.76 -49.27 -11.36
N GLY A 83 15.13 -49.21 -12.65
CA GLY A 83 14.83 -48.08 -13.52
C GLY A 83 15.80 -46.90 -13.43
N TYR A 84 16.95 -47.06 -12.76
CA TYR A 84 17.99 -46.02 -12.67
C TYR A 84 18.81 -45.95 -13.97
N PRO A 85 19.29 -44.74 -14.36
CA PRO A 85 20.19 -44.60 -15.52
C PRO A 85 21.56 -45.25 -15.28
N TYR A 86 21.98 -45.32 -14.01
CA TYR A 86 23.27 -45.85 -13.59
C TYR A 86 23.15 -46.65 -12.29
N PRO A 87 23.98 -47.69 -12.08
CA PRO A 87 24.07 -48.43 -10.82
C PRO A 87 24.77 -47.61 -9.71
N ARG A 88 24.28 -46.39 -9.42
CA ARG A 88 24.92 -45.41 -8.54
C ARG A 88 23.90 -44.61 -7.74
N ALA A 89 24.26 -44.32 -6.49
CA ALA A 89 23.52 -43.45 -5.58
C ALA A 89 23.40 -42.01 -6.13
N GLY A 90 22.36 -41.27 -5.72
CA GLY A 90 22.02 -39.99 -6.37
C GLY A 90 20.75 -39.32 -5.87
N HIS A 91 20.43 -38.17 -6.44
CA HIS A 91 19.20 -37.42 -6.23
C HIS A 91 18.26 -37.58 -7.44
N LEU A 92 16.96 -37.70 -7.18
CA LEU A 92 15.91 -37.69 -8.19
C LEU A 92 15.01 -36.48 -7.97
N ILE A 93 14.80 -35.69 -9.01
CA ILE A 93 13.82 -34.60 -9.02
C ILE A 93 12.68 -35.03 -9.94
N VAL A 94 11.46 -34.97 -9.43
CA VAL A 94 10.24 -35.33 -10.15
C VAL A 94 9.36 -34.08 -10.29
N THR A 95 8.98 -33.76 -11.51
CA THR A 95 7.97 -32.75 -11.82
C THR A 95 6.83 -33.41 -12.59
N ALA A 96 5.58 -33.11 -12.25
CA ALA A 96 4.43 -33.65 -12.96
C ALA A 96 3.30 -32.63 -13.08
N ASN A 97 2.42 -32.83 -14.06
CA ASN A 97 1.14 -32.14 -14.08
C ASN A 97 0.19 -32.70 -13.00
N THR A 98 -0.90 -31.99 -12.70
CA THR A 98 -1.86 -32.35 -11.63
C THR A 98 -2.45 -33.75 -11.79
N LEU A 99 -2.50 -34.27 -13.01
CA LEU A 99 -3.07 -35.59 -13.33
C LEU A 99 -2.02 -36.72 -13.35
N GLY A 100 -0.73 -36.41 -13.17
CA GLY A 100 0.37 -37.39 -13.25
C GLY A 100 0.53 -38.06 -14.63
N THR A 101 -0.11 -37.50 -15.66
CA THR A 101 -0.08 -38.03 -17.05
C THR A 101 1.14 -37.56 -17.82
N GLN A 102 1.79 -36.47 -17.37
CA GLN A 102 3.08 -35.98 -17.82
C GLN A 102 3.99 -35.89 -16.61
N VAL A 103 5.07 -36.67 -16.60
CA VAL A 103 6.08 -36.65 -15.53
C VAL A 103 7.45 -36.47 -16.17
N THR A 104 8.27 -35.58 -15.62
CA THR A 104 9.69 -35.46 -15.95
C THR A 104 10.50 -35.88 -14.75
N GLN A 105 11.48 -36.74 -14.99
CA GLN A 105 12.47 -37.13 -13.99
C GLN A 105 13.84 -36.60 -14.38
N ARG A 106 14.57 -36.09 -13.39
CA ARG A 106 15.99 -35.77 -13.49
C ARG A 106 16.75 -36.49 -12.40
N TYR A 107 17.77 -37.26 -12.77
CA TYR A 107 18.62 -37.99 -11.83
C TYR A 107 20.04 -37.43 -11.85
N VAL A 108 20.61 -37.19 -10.66
CA VAL A 108 21.97 -36.69 -10.48
C VAL A 108 22.72 -37.65 -9.57
N THR A 109 23.76 -38.32 -10.07
CA THR A 109 24.55 -39.24 -9.24
C THR A 109 25.44 -38.47 -8.26
N PHE A 110 25.60 -38.96 -7.03
CA PHE A 110 26.70 -38.55 -6.16
C PHE A 110 27.70 -39.71 -6.04
N ASP A 111 28.96 -39.44 -6.39
CA ASP A 111 30.07 -40.37 -6.23
C ASP A 111 31.30 -39.54 -5.83
N PRO A 112 31.93 -39.79 -4.68
CA PRO A 112 33.11 -39.03 -4.27
C PRO A 112 34.33 -39.27 -5.19
N ASN A 113 34.31 -40.33 -6.00
CA ASN A 113 35.44 -40.77 -6.83
C ASN A 113 35.14 -40.71 -8.34
N ALA A 114 33.96 -40.24 -8.76
CA ALA A 114 33.60 -40.10 -10.15
C ALA A 114 32.78 -38.83 -10.40
N ASN A 115 32.85 -38.31 -11.62
CA ASN A 115 32.08 -37.12 -12.01
C ASN A 115 30.57 -37.37 -11.86
N ALA A 116 29.86 -36.36 -11.32
CA ALA A 116 28.41 -36.38 -11.25
C ALA A 116 27.83 -36.48 -12.66
N ARG A 117 26.97 -37.46 -12.89
CA ARG A 117 26.21 -37.63 -14.14
C ARG A 117 24.80 -37.16 -13.95
N TRP A 118 24.31 -36.45 -14.97
CA TRP A 118 22.95 -35.91 -15.00
C TRP A 118 22.20 -36.62 -16.11
N SER A 119 21.06 -37.19 -15.79
CA SER A 119 20.20 -37.83 -16.78
C SER A 119 18.76 -37.35 -16.63
N THR A 120 18.03 -37.29 -17.73
CA THR A 120 16.60 -36.95 -17.72
C THR A 120 15.79 -37.93 -18.57
N ARG A 121 14.53 -38.14 -18.19
CA ARG A 121 13.54 -38.87 -18.98
C ARG A 121 12.15 -38.32 -18.70
N ASN A 122 11.22 -38.61 -19.60
CA ASN A 122 9.83 -38.20 -19.49
C ASN A 122 8.91 -39.43 -19.49
N TYR A 123 7.71 -39.24 -18.93
CA TYR A 123 6.59 -40.18 -18.98
C TYR A 123 5.41 -39.50 -19.66
N TYR A 124 4.91 -40.13 -20.73
CA TYR A 124 3.67 -39.76 -21.40
C TYR A 124 2.91 -41.02 -21.81
N GLY A 125 2.32 -41.71 -20.83
CA GLY A 125 1.72 -43.04 -21.00
C GLY A 125 2.73 -44.19 -20.96
N THR A 126 3.97 -43.95 -21.41
CA THR A 126 5.14 -44.83 -21.27
C THR A 126 6.36 -44.02 -20.87
N TRP A 127 7.33 -44.64 -20.20
CA TRP A 127 8.61 -43.99 -19.87
C TRP A 127 9.54 -44.00 -21.08
N ASP A 128 10.11 -42.83 -21.39
CA ASP A 128 11.22 -42.71 -22.32
C ASP A 128 12.51 -43.29 -21.72
N GLN A 129 13.46 -43.61 -22.60
CA GLN A 129 14.83 -43.91 -22.19
C GLN A 129 15.47 -42.71 -21.49
N TRP A 130 16.33 -42.99 -20.53
CA TRP A 130 17.19 -41.97 -19.92
C TRP A 130 18.12 -41.37 -20.98
N ARG A 131 18.18 -40.03 -21.00
CA ARG A 131 19.14 -39.27 -21.80
C ARG A 131 20.09 -38.56 -20.87
N ASP A 132 21.38 -38.75 -21.10
CA ASP A 132 22.39 -38.01 -20.37
C ASP A 132 22.44 -36.56 -20.81
N ILE A 133 22.66 -35.69 -19.84
CA ILE A 133 23.01 -34.29 -20.02
C ILE A 133 24.53 -34.25 -19.91
N PRO A 134 25.28 -34.06 -21.02
CA PRO A 134 26.73 -34.10 -20.99
C PRO A 134 27.28 -33.00 -20.07
N LEU A 135 27.86 -33.39 -18.95
CA LEU A 135 28.64 -32.51 -18.09
C LEU A 135 30.12 -32.73 -18.44
N GLY A 136 30.57 -32.09 -19.51
CA GLY A 136 31.87 -32.35 -20.12
C GLY A 136 33.05 -32.11 -19.18
N GLY A 137 33.93 -33.11 -19.11
CA GLY A 137 35.21 -33.08 -18.41
C GLY A 137 36.14 -34.22 -18.83
N GLN A 138 36.86 -33.99 -19.94
CA GLN A 138 38.15 -34.56 -20.35
C GLN A 138 38.22 -35.98 -20.97
N ASP A 139 38.47 -35.98 -22.30
CA ASP A 139 39.10 -36.93 -23.22
C ASP A 139 39.47 -38.36 -22.76
N THR A 140 39.12 -39.35 -23.60
CA THR A 140 40.12 -40.13 -24.35
C THR A 140 39.49 -40.70 -25.62
N ASP A 141 40.05 -40.29 -26.76
CA ASP A 141 40.17 -40.98 -28.05
C ASP A 141 38.91 -41.51 -28.77
N ASP A 142 38.86 -41.13 -30.05
CA ASP A 142 38.06 -41.66 -31.17
C ASP A 142 36.60 -41.16 -31.33
N ASP A 143 36.46 -40.14 -32.18
CA ASP A 143 35.48 -40.04 -33.28
C ASP A 143 33.96 -40.16 -33.01
N GLU A 144 33.43 -39.75 -31.85
CA GLU A 144 31.98 -39.49 -31.70
C GLU A 144 31.67 -38.10 -31.09
N GLU A 145 31.17 -37.23 -31.98
CA GLU A 145 30.46 -35.96 -31.74
C GLU A 145 30.85 -35.15 -30.49
N ALA A 146 31.84 -34.25 -30.65
CA ALA A 146 32.09 -33.17 -29.71
C ALA A 146 30.77 -32.47 -29.35
N SER A 147 30.50 -32.34 -28.05
CA SER A 147 29.26 -31.73 -27.54
C SER A 147 29.00 -30.39 -28.24
N PRO A 148 27.83 -30.20 -28.89
CA PRO A 148 27.50 -28.94 -29.59
C PRO A 148 27.41 -27.73 -28.64
N VAL A 149 27.47 -27.97 -27.32
CA VAL A 149 27.34 -26.96 -26.28
C VAL A 149 28.70 -26.46 -25.78
N PHE A 150 29.78 -27.26 -25.80
CA PHE A 150 31.11 -26.80 -25.38
C PHE A 150 31.96 -26.41 -26.60
N ARG A 151 32.30 -25.12 -26.69
CA ARG A 151 33.00 -24.54 -27.85
C ARG A 151 34.52 -24.53 -27.71
N GLY A 152 35.06 -24.95 -26.57
CA GLY A 152 36.50 -25.10 -26.34
C GLY A 152 37.11 -24.08 -25.37
N VAL A 153 38.44 -24.06 -25.33
CA VAL A 153 39.24 -23.17 -24.47
C VAL A 153 39.50 -21.85 -25.20
N VAL A 154 39.22 -20.72 -24.54
CA VAL A 154 39.51 -19.37 -25.06
C VAL A 154 41.01 -19.16 -25.08
N ALA A 155 41.57 -18.86 -26.27
CA ALA A 155 42.99 -18.61 -26.42
C ALA A 155 43.44 -17.30 -25.74
N SER A 156 44.69 -17.25 -25.27
CA SER A 156 45.29 -16.02 -24.74
C SER A 156 45.23 -14.87 -25.75
N GLY A 157 44.93 -13.65 -25.28
CA GLY A 157 44.81 -12.46 -26.14
C GLY A 157 43.47 -12.32 -26.87
N THR A 158 42.55 -13.29 -26.75
CA THR A 158 41.25 -13.24 -27.44
C THR A 158 40.42 -12.04 -26.97
N ASP A 159 39.82 -11.34 -27.93
CA ASP A 159 38.75 -10.37 -27.65
C ASP A 159 37.42 -11.10 -27.45
N VAL A 160 36.91 -11.08 -26.23
CA VAL A 160 35.68 -11.76 -25.84
C VAL A 160 34.45 -11.20 -26.59
N ASN A 161 34.54 -10.00 -27.16
CA ASN A 161 33.50 -9.46 -28.03
C ASN A 161 33.28 -10.28 -29.32
N THR A 162 34.25 -11.11 -29.71
CA THR A 162 34.21 -11.95 -30.91
C THR A 162 33.53 -13.31 -30.67
N LEU A 163 33.33 -13.70 -29.41
CA LEU A 163 32.64 -14.94 -29.05
C LEU A 163 31.13 -14.77 -29.23
N ARG A 164 30.65 -15.05 -30.45
CA ARG A 164 29.25 -14.84 -30.87
C ARG A 164 28.44 -16.12 -31.01
N GLU A 165 29.12 -17.25 -31.22
CA GLU A 165 28.44 -18.53 -31.42
C GLU A 165 27.89 -19.07 -30.10
N PRO A 166 26.62 -19.50 -30.05
CA PRO A 166 26.04 -20.09 -28.85
C PRO A 166 26.82 -21.29 -28.33
N GLY A 167 27.06 -21.29 -27.02
CA GLY A 167 27.77 -22.35 -26.32
C GLY A 167 28.57 -21.85 -25.14
N ILE A 168 29.33 -22.77 -24.55
CA ILE A 168 30.14 -22.56 -23.34
C ILE A 168 31.61 -22.61 -23.74
N TYR A 169 32.36 -21.59 -23.34
CA TYR A 169 33.80 -21.47 -23.53
C TYR A 169 34.50 -21.51 -22.16
N SER A 170 35.70 -22.10 -22.10
CA SER A 170 36.50 -22.17 -20.88
C SER A 170 37.64 -21.15 -20.88
N VAL A 171 37.80 -20.42 -19.80
CA VAL A 171 38.97 -19.58 -19.50
C VAL A 171 39.71 -20.25 -18.32
N PRO A 172 40.66 -21.17 -18.59
CA PRO A 172 41.07 -22.17 -17.60
C PRO A 172 41.97 -21.62 -16.49
N THR A 173 42.62 -20.47 -16.70
CA THR A 173 43.58 -19.92 -15.75
C THR A 173 43.51 -18.41 -15.64
N VAL A 174 43.96 -17.89 -14.50
CA VAL A 174 44.19 -16.46 -14.27
C VAL A 174 45.17 -15.87 -15.30
N ALA A 175 46.16 -16.64 -15.76
CA ALA A 175 47.11 -16.20 -16.77
C ALA A 175 46.43 -15.95 -18.13
N VAL A 176 45.53 -16.86 -18.56
CA VAL A 176 44.74 -16.67 -19.78
C VAL A 176 43.79 -15.48 -19.62
N ALA A 177 43.00 -15.43 -18.54
CA ALA A 177 42.11 -14.31 -18.22
C ALA A 177 42.82 -12.94 -18.19
N GLY A 178 44.07 -12.94 -17.71
CA GLY A 178 44.98 -11.79 -17.70
C GLY A 178 45.16 -11.15 -19.07
N THR A 179 45.19 -11.98 -20.12
CA THR A 179 45.46 -11.57 -21.51
C THR A 179 44.21 -11.27 -22.33
N LEU A 180 43.02 -11.66 -21.88
CA LEU A 180 41.79 -11.47 -22.65
C LEU A 180 41.40 -9.99 -22.74
N LEU A 181 40.93 -9.57 -23.92
CA LEU A 181 40.36 -8.25 -24.16
C LEU A 181 38.84 -8.28 -23.92
N ASN A 182 38.29 -7.19 -23.38
CA ASN A 182 36.86 -7.07 -23.06
C ASN A 182 36.29 -8.18 -22.14
N PHE A 183 37.14 -8.79 -21.32
CA PHE A 183 36.75 -9.78 -20.30
C PHE A 183 36.56 -9.08 -18.94
N PRO A 184 35.49 -9.38 -18.17
CA PRO A 184 35.09 -8.55 -17.02
C PRO A 184 35.93 -8.75 -15.76
N THR A 185 36.73 -9.80 -15.71
CA THR A 185 37.52 -10.19 -14.55
C THR A 185 38.90 -10.69 -14.99
N LYS A 186 39.83 -10.87 -14.04
CA LYS A 186 41.15 -11.47 -14.29
C LYS A 186 41.24 -12.90 -13.76
N ARG A 187 40.10 -13.55 -13.52
CA ARG A 187 39.98 -14.89 -12.94
C ARG A 187 39.68 -15.94 -14.01
N ALA A 188 40.06 -17.19 -13.74
CA ALA A 188 39.58 -18.33 -14.51
C ALA A 188 38.04 -18.39 -14.44
N ALA A 189 37.38 -18.77 -15.53
CA ALA A 189 35.93 -18.70 -15.65
C ALA A 189 35.38 -19.63 -16.73
N THR A 190 34.06 -19.74 -16.76
CA THR A 190 33.31 -20.15 -17.96
C THR A 190 32.64 -18.94 -18.59
N ILE A 191 32.49 -18.94 -19.92
CA ILE A 191 31.73 -17.96 -20.68
C ILE A 191 30.58 -18.69 -21.35
N GLU A 192 29.34 -18.33 -21.03
CA GLU A 192 28.14 -18.79 -21.72
C GLU A 192 27.75 -17.72 -22.75
N VAL A 193 27.55 -18.13 -24.00
CA VAL A 193 27.11 -17.27 -25.09
C VAL A 193 25.75 -17.75 -25.56
N TRP A 194 24.81 -16.83 -25.70
CA TRP A 194 23.52 -17.07 -26.33
C TRP A 194 23.34 -16.14 -27.52
N SER A 195 22.77 -16.65 -28.60
CA SER A 195 22.28 -15.85 -29.71
C SER A 195 20.80 -16.16 -29.94
N ASN A 196 20.04 -15.12 -30.29
CA ASN A 196 18.67 -15.30 -30.77
C ASN A 196 18.69 -15.18 -32.29
N ASP A 197 18.42 -16.30 -32.98
CA ASP A 197 18.49 -16.42 -34.44
C ASP A 197 17.56 -15.44 -35.18
N GLY A 198 16.51 -14.93 -34.51
CA GLY A 198 15.58 -13.96 -35.09
C GLY A 198 15.92 -12.48 -34.86
N SER A 199 16.81 -12.16 -33.91
CA SER A 199 17.06 -10.76 -33.51
C SER A 199 18.50 -10.31 -33.60
N ALA A 200 19.44 -11.14 -34.08
CA ALA A 200 20.87 -10.83 -34.16
C ALA A 200 21.49 -10.35 -32.82
N MET A 201 20.79 -10.53 -31.70
CA MET A 201 21.28 -10.19 -30.38
C MET A 201 22.16 -11.32 -29.86
N THR A 202 23.32 -10.96 -29.32
CA THR A 202 24.17 -11.87 -28.55
C THR A 202 24.19 -11.43 -27.10
N SER A 203 23.96 -12.36 -26.17
CA SER A 203 24.24 -12.17 -24.75
C SER A 203 25.39 -13.06 -24.31
N GLN A 204 26.12 -12.60 -23.29
CA GLN A 204 27.20 -13.34 -22.67
C GLN A 204 27.04 -13.31 -21.16
N ARG A 205 27.33 -14.45 -20.52
CA ARG A 205 27.50 -14.59 -19.08
C ARG A 205 28.89 -15.13 -18.78
N VAL A 206 29.58 -14.53 -17.84
CA VAL A 206 30.84 -15.04 -17.30
C VAL A 206 30.58 -15.53 -15.88
N VAL A 207 30.98 -16.77 -15.58
CA VAL A 207 30.97 -17.33 -14.22
C VAL A 207 32.42 -17.57 -13.82
N ALA A 208 32.98 -16.63 -13.06
CA ALA A 208 34.34 -16.70 -12.58
C ALA A 208 34.45 -17.70 -11.42
N MET A 209 35.46 -18.57 -11.48
CA MET A 209 35.64 -19.66 -10.53
C MET A 209 35.93 -19.13 -9.11
N VAL A 210 35.29 -19.78 -8.13
CA VAL A 210 35.54 -19.59 -6.69
C VAL A 210 36.99 -19.98 -6.37
N SER A 211 37.68 -19.17 -5.57
CA SER A 211 38.92 -19.59 -4.92
C SER A 211 38.68 -19.73 -3.41
N ALA A 212 39.61 -20.35 -2.68
CA ALA A 212 39.54 -20.45 -1.21
C ALA A 212 39.44 -19.10 -0.50
N THR A 213 39.72 -17.98 -1.20
CA THR A 213 39.75 -16.63 -0.63
C THR A 213 38.77 -15.65 -1.29
N ALA A 214 38.03 -16.05 -2.32
CA ALA A 214 37.11 -15.15 -3.01
C ALA A 214 35.88 -15.89 -3.57
N PRO A 215 34.67 -15.34 -3.39
CA PRO A 215 33.43 -15.91 -3.94
C PRO A 215 33.48 -15.98 -5.47
N ALA A 216 32.55 -16.74 -6.06
CA ALA A 216 32.31 -16.70 -7.50
C ALA A 216 31.89 -15.28 -7.91
N GLU A 217 32.22 -14.87 -9.13
CA GLU A 217 31.72 -13.62 -9.71
C GLU A 217 30.89 -13.97 -10.94
N ILE A 218 29.68 -13.43 -11.04
CA ILE A 218 28.87 -13.52 -12.25
C ILE A 218 28.87 -12.17 -12.96
N TYR A 219 28.99 -12.18 -14.29
CA TYR A 219 28.85 -10.98 -15.14
C TYR A 219 27.97 -11.28 -16.34
N ASP A 220 27.05 -10.40 -16.65
CA ASP A 220 26.16 -10.46 -17.82
C ASP A 220 26.36 -9.24 -18.71
N ARG A 221 26.23 -9.41 -20.03
CA ARG A 221 26.07 -8.31 -20.99
C ARG A 221 25.32 -8.77 -22.24
N ALA A 222 24.80 -7.82 -23.01
CA ALA A 222 24.20 -8.09 -24.32
C ALA A 222 24.54 -6.98 -25.32
N THR A 223 24.39 -7.26 -26.62
CA THR A 223 24.37 -6.22 -27.65
C THR A 223 23.10 -5.36 -27.55
N LEU A 224 23.25 -4.05 -27.74
CA LEU A 224 22.18 -3.07 -27.49
C LEU A 224 21.02 -3.11 -28.49
N SER A 225 21.22 -3.63 -29.70
CA SER A 225 20.12 -3.90 -30.65
C SER A 225 20.55 -4.90 -31.73
N ALA A 226 19.57 -5.45 -32.45
CA ALA A 226 19.77 -6.31 -33.63
C ALA A 226 20.65 -5.70 -34.73
N LEU A 227 20.70 -4.36 -34.79
CA LEU A 227 21.37 -3.60 -35.85
C LEU A 227 22.72 -3.03 -35.40
N ASN A 228 23.05 -3.15 -34.11
CA ASN A 228 24.25 -2.56 -33.53
C ASN A 228 25.11 -3.67 -32.89
N THR A 229 26.28 -3.90 -33.48
CA THR A 229 27.28 -4.85 -32.95
C THR A 229 27.93 -4.38 -31.65
N SER A 230 27.62 -3.16 -31.18
CA SER A 230 28.11 -2.60 -29.93
C SER A 230 27.60 -3.37 -28.72
N TRP A 231 28.54 -3.83 -27.90
CA TRP A 231 28.27 -4.46 -26.62
C TRP A 231 27.84 -3.40 -25.59
N GLY A 232 26.79 -3.71 -24.82
CA GLY A 232 26.57 -3.04 -23.55
C GLY A 232 27.73 -3.32 -22.57
N PRO A 233 27.90 -2.49 -21.53
CA PRO A 233 28.91 -2.75 -20.51
C PRO A 233 28.63 -4.09 -19.81
N TRP A 234 29.66 -4.73 -19.28
CA TRP A 234 29.47 -5.83 -18.34
C TRP A 234 28.74 -5.32 -17.10
N SER A 235 27.62 -5.94 -16.80
CA SER A 235 26.89 -5.77 -15.55
C SER A 235 27.02 -7.03 -14.72
N SER A 236 27.54 -6.93 -13.51
CA SER A 236 27.39 -8.05 -12.58
C SER A 236 25.94 -8.07 -12.07
N PRO A 237 25.19 -9.19 -12.23
CA PRO A 237 23.92 -9.36 -11.56
C PRO A 237 24.08 -9.56 -10.05
N GLU A 238 25.31 -9.57 -9.52
CA GLU A 238 25.52 -9.51 -8.08
C GLU A 238 25.10 -8.13 -7.58
N TRP A 239 23.97 -8.16 -6.90
CA TRP A 239 23.57 -7.17 -5.93
C TRP A 239 24.72 -6.91 -4.95
N ILE A 240 25.65 -7.84 -4.67
CA ILE A 240 26.83 -7.61 -3.81
C ILE A 240 27.96 -6.82 -4.53
N LYS A 241 28.12 -5.54 -4.17
CA LYS A 241 29.07 -4.57 -4.73
C LYS A 241 30.48 -4.60 -4.14
N GLY A 242 30.68 -5.30 -3.03
CA GLY A 242 31.99 -5.42 -2.38
C GLY A 242 31.91 -5.61 -0.88
N LYS A 243 33.06 -5.50 -0.22
CA LYS A 243 33.21 -5.58 1.23
C LYS A 243 33.37 -4.18 1.82
N ILE A 244 32.62 -3.87 2.87
CA ILE A 244 32.89 -2.72 3.72
C ILE A 244 33.71 -3.22 4.91
N ALA A 245 34.91 -2.68 5.06
CA ALA A 245 35.80 -2.94 6.17
C ALA A 245 36.35 -1.61 6.68
N GLY A 246 36.03 -1.27 7.92
CA GLY A 246 36.71 -0.17 8.61
C GLY A 246 38.07 -0.63 9.13
N THR A 247 39.10 0.19 8.94
CA THR A 247 40.39 0.01 9.62
C THR A 247 40.56 1.08 10.71
N ALA A 248 41.50 0.88 11.64
CA ALA A 248 41.77 1.88 12.68
C ALA A 248 42.13 3.26 12.07
N ASP A 249 42.88 3.24 10.97
CA ASP A 249 43.31 4.45 10.26
C ASP A 249 42.24 4.99 9.27
N ALA A 250 41.16 4.25 9.02
CA ALA A 250 40.09 4.63 8.11
C ALA A 250 38.74 4.03 8.57
N PRO A 251 38.13 4.58 9.63
CA PRO A 251 36.81 4.15 10.06
C PRO A 251 35.74 4.49 9.02
N VAL A 252 34.74 3.64 8.88
CA VAL A 252 33.63 3.82 7.94
C VAL A 252 32.35 4.12 8.70
N ASN A 253 31.60 5.13 8.26
CA ASN A 253 30.25 5.38 8.77
C ASN A 253 29.22 4.93 7.72
N ILE A 254 28.35 3.98 8.04
CA ILE A 254 27.29 3.52 7.13
C ILE A 254 26.24 4.59 6.84
N ASP A 255 26.14 5.61 7.69
CA ASP A 255 25.26 6.76 7.45
C ASP A 255 25.71 7.61 6.24
N THR A 256 26.92 7.40 5.71
CA THR A 256 27.42 8.06 4.49
C THR A 256 27.30 7.16 3.25
N TYR A 257 26.94 5.88 3.40
CA TYR A 257 26.80 4.97 2.26
C TYR A 257 25.51 5.25 1.47
N ARG A 258 25.66 5.57 0.18
CA ARG A 258 24.56 5.85 -0.76
C ARG A 258 24.60 4.98 -2.01
N THR A 259 25.70 4.30 -2.30
CA THR A 259 25.88 3.56 -3.54
C THR A 259 24.95 2.35 -3.59
N PRO A 260 24.05 2.26 -4.59
CA PRO A 260 23.09 1.16 -4.68
C PRO A 260 23.76 -0.20 -4.83
N GLY A 261 23.26 -1.16 -4.07
CA GLY A 261 23.71 -2.54 -4.01
C GLY A 261 23.90 -3.05 -2.58
N ALA A 262 24.20 -4.33 -2.47
CA ALA A 262 24.54 -5.06 -1.27
C ALA A 262 26.04 -5.01 -0.97
N TRP A 263 26.41 -5.00 0.30
CA TRP A 263 27.77 -4.79 0.75
C TRP A 263 28.07 -5.72 1.91
N ALA A 264 29.09 -6.57 1.78
CA ALA A 264 29.47 -7.51 2.83
C ALA A 264 30.17 -6.77 3.99
N ILE A 265 29.56 -6.80 5.17
CA ILE A 265 30.17 -6.34 6.42
C ILE A 265 30.87 -7.54 7.07
N THR A 266 32.16 -7.68 6.81
CA THR A 266 32.94 -8.85 7.32
C THR A 266 33.72 -8.57 8.60
N THR A 267 33.77 -7.31 9.05
CA THR A 267 34.37 -6.89 10.32
C THR A 267 33.55 -5.74 10.88
N ARG A 268 33.18 -5.81 12.17
CA ARG A 268 32.44 -4.74 12.85
C ARG A 268 33.35 -3.60 13.31
N SER A 269 34.61 -3.92 13.61
CA SER A 269 35.60 -2.98 14.10
C SER A 269 35.72 -1.77 13.16
N ASN A 270 35.66 -0.57 13.74
CA ASN A 270 35.79 0.70 13.01
C ASN A 270 34.68 0.96 11.97
N ILE A 271 33.50 0.35 12.11
CA ILE A 271 32.30 0.70 11.35
C ILE A 271 31.24 1.28 12.29
N SER A 272 30.80 2.51 12.06
CA SER A 272 29.71 3.17 12.79
C SER A 272 28.42 3.24 11.96
N GLY A 273 27.27 3.49 12.62
CA GLY A 273 25.97 3.65 11.96
C GLY A 273 25.25 2.36 11.55
N LEU A 274 25.83 1.18 11.81
CA LEU A 274 25.13 -0.11 11.67
C LEU A 274 24.36 -0.46 12.94
N PRO A 275 23.21 -1.16 12.84
CA PRO A 275 22.50 -1.72 13.98
C PRO A 275 23.09 -3.07 14.39
N GLY A 276 22.80 -3.53 15.60
CA GLY A 276 23.29 -4.81 16.13
C GLY A 276 24.79 -4.84 16.46
N SER A 277 25.37 -6.04 16.58
CA SER A 277 26.78 -6.29 16.94
C SER A 277 27.51 -7.24 16.00
N GLY A 278 26.77 -7.97 15.17
CA GLY A 278 27.21 -8.99 14.23
C GLY A 278 27.67 -8.45 12.88
N LEU A 279 28.14 -9.40 12.08
CA LEU A 279 28.59 -9.23 10.71
C LEU A 279 27.43 -9.52 9.77
N GLY A 280 27.45 -9.07 8.52
CA GLY A 280 26.26 -9.25 7.70
C GLY A 280 26.35 -8.67 6.31
N LEU A 281 25.18 -8.39 5.74
CA LEU A 281 25.02 -7.88 4.40
C LEU A 281 24.17 -6.62 4.44
N LEU A 282 24.73 -5.49 4.01
CA LEU A 282 24.05 -4.21 3.91
C LEU A 282 23.60 -3.97 2.47
N GLU A 283 22.30 -3.95 2.22
CA GLU A 283 21.68 -3.53 0.97
C GLU A 283 21.32 -2.05 1.01
N VAL A 284 21.70 -1.33 -0.03
CA VAL A 284 21.35 0.07 -0.27
C VAL A 284 20.55 0.13 -1.57
N VAL A 285 19.34 0.67 -1.50
CA VAL A 285 18.50 0.92 -2.67
C VAL A 285 18.23 2.41 -2.73
N THR A 286 18.53 3.05 -3.86
CA THR A 286 18.14 4.44 -4.09
C THR A 286 17.23 4.49 -5.29
N ASN A 287 16.10 5.16 -5.16
CA ASN A 287 15.24 5.49 -6.27
C ASN A 287 15.26 7.01 -6.50
N GLN A 288 15.84 7.43 -7.62
CA GLN A 288 15.94 8.85 -7.96
C GLN A 288 14.61 9.45 -8.43
N GLY A 289 13.63 8.63 -8.83
CA GLY A 289 12.32 9.10 -9.29
C GLY A 289 11.42 9.63 -8.18
N PHE A 290 11.61 9.20 -6.93
CA PHE A 290 10.81 9.64 -5.78
C PHE A 290 11.66 10.02 -4.55
N SER A 291 12.93 10.38 -4.79
CA SER A 291 13.86 10.85 -3.76
C SER A 291 13.85 9.99 -2.50
N LEU A 292 13.80 8.66 -2.65
CA LEU A 292 13.76 7.71 -1.54
C LEU A 292 14.99 6.81 -1.59
N SER A 293 15.62 6.62 -0.45
CA SER A 293 16.67 5.64 -0.23
C SER A 293 16.24 4.68 0.87
N MET A 294 16.54 3.40 0.70
CA MET A 294 16.37 2.36 1.71
C MET A 294 17.73 1.74 2.02
N GLN A 295 17.97 1.47 3.30
CA GLN A 295 19.02 0.55 3.73
C GLN A 295 18.37 -0.66 4.41
N ARG A 296 18.85 -1.86 4.10
CA ARG A 296 18.49 -3.12 4.77
C ARG A 296 19.78 -3.82 5.20
N PHE A 297 19.90 -4.23 6.45
CA PHE A 297 21.08 -4.94 6.96
C PHE A 297 20.67 -6.32 7.48
N THR A 298 21.08 -7.38 6.78
CA THR A 298 20.94 -8.76 7.25
C THR A 298 22.17 -9.12 8.07
N GLU A 299 22.04 -9.02 9.38
CA GLU A 299 23.04 -9.37 10.39
C GLU A 299 23.01 -10.88 10.68
N ARG A 300 24.19 -11.47 10.78
CA ARG A 300 24.45 -12.79 11.33
C ARG A 300 25.17 -12.60 12.67
N VAL A 301 24.46 -12.85 13.75
CA VAL A 301 25.01 -12.80 15.12
C VAL A 301 25.67 -14.15 15.45
N ALA A 302 25.01 -15.25 15.10
CA ALA A 302 25.50 -16.62 15.18
C ALA A 302 25.09 -17.41 13.93
N ASN A 303 25.40 -18.71 13.85
CA ASN A 303 25.03 -19.53 12.67
C ASN A 303 23.51 -19.70 12.51
N ASP A 304 22.78 -19.56 13.61
CA ASP A 304 21.35 -19.78 13.79
C ASP A 304 20.58 -18.51 14.21
N ASP A 305 21.28 -17.40 14.48
CA ASP A 305 20.69 -16.09 14.81
C ASP A 305 20.98 -15.10 13.67
N ILE A 306 19.99 -14.92 12.80
CA ILE A 306 19.99 -13.96 11.69
C ILE A 306 18.95 -12.89 11.99
N ARG A 307 19.37 -11.62 11.98
CA ARG A 307 18.54 -10.44 12.20
C ARG A 307 18.53 -9.58 10.94
N VAL A 308 17.41 -8.97 10.62
CA VAL A 308 17.20 -8.18 9.42
C VAL A 308 16.72 -6.82 9.88
N TRP A 309 17.55 -5.82 9.65
CA TRP A 309 17.26 -4.43 10.01
C TRP A 309 16.91 -3.65 8.75
N HIS A 310 16.09 -2.62 8.85
CA HIS A 310 15.89 -1.67 7.75
C HIS A 310 15.71 -0.23 8.23
N ARG A 311 15.88 0.72 7.31
CA ARG A 311 15.54 2.14 7.50
C ARG A 311 15.33 2.85 6.16
N TYR A 312 14.60 3.95 6.18
CA TYR A 312 14.26 4.74 4.99
C TYR A 312 14.69 6.20 5.17
N SER A 313 15.20 6.81 4.10
CA SER A 313 15.58 8.23 4.08
C SER A 313 15.10 8.87 2.80
N LEU A 314 14.66 10.13 2.89
CA LEU A 314 14.51 10.96 1.70
C LEU A 314 15.92 11.31 1.20
N SER A 315 16.20 11.10 -0.08
CA SER A 315 17.56 11.11 -0.68
C SER A 315 18.37 12.39 -0.44
N THR A 316 17.73 13.48 -0.02
CA THR A 316 18.33 14.77 0.33
C THR A 316 18.70 14.93 1.82
N GLY A 317 18.10 14.17 2.75
CA GLY A 317 18.30 14.35 4.20
C GLY A 317 19.45 13.52 4.82
N GLY A 318 19.93 12.51 4.09
CA GLY A 318 20.93 11.57 4.58
C GLY A 318 20.42 10.62 5.68
N TRP A 319 21.29 9.74 6.18
CA TRP A 319 20.93 8.72 7.17
C TRP A 319 21.11 9.16 8.62
N THR A 320 21.78 10.29 8.85
CA THR A 320 22.10 10.78 10.20
C THR A 320 20.81 11.03 10.99
N GLY A 321 20.67 10.37 12.14
CA GLY A 321 19.48 10.50 13.01
C GLY A 321 18.27 9.66 12.57
N ILE A 322 18.42 8.82 11.55
CA ILE A 322 17.39 7.85 11.16
C ILE A 322 17.71 6.51 11.79
N GLU A 323 16.84 6.11 12.72
CA GLU A 323 16.94 4.85 13.45
C GLU A 323 16.71 3.63 12.55
N TRP A 324 17.16 2.47 13.01
CA TRP A 324 17.00 1.19 12.33
C TRP A 324 15.89 0.39 13.01
N ASP A 325 14.98 -0.17 12.22
CA ASP A 325 13.93 -1.07 12.73
C ASP A 325 14.33 -2.53 12.48
N LEU A 326 14.06 -3.42 13.45
CA LEU A 326 14.32 -4.86 13.36
C LEU A 326 13.07 -5.57 12.80
N LEU A 327 13.21 -6.29 11.69
CA LEU A 327 12.11 -6.96 10.98
C LEU A 327 11.83 -8.38 11.45
N ASN A 328 12.79 -9.05 12.09
CA ASN A 328 12.64 -10.41 12.56
C ASN A 328 13.33 -10.58 13.93
N GLU A 329 12.60 -10.23 14.98
CA GLU A 329 13.02 -10.55 16.34
C GLU A 329 13.24 -12.08 16.46
N PRO A 330 14.43 -12.56 16.86
CA PRO A 330 14.62 -13.98 17.10
C PRO A 330 13.65 -14.42 18.21
N ALA A 331 12.92 -15.50 17.97
CA ALA A 331 12.07 -16.12 18.99
C ALA A 331 12.91 -16.31 20.26
N ALA A 332 12.54 -15.63 21.34
CA ALA A 332 13.33 -15.53 22.56
C ALA A 332 13.89 -16.90 22.96
N ALA A 333 15.22 -17.04 22.90
CA ALA A 333 15.89 -18.30 23.12
C ALA A 333 15.63 -18.81 24.54
N GLY A 334 14.73 -19.79 24.68
CA GLY A 334 14.84 -20.85 25.68
C GLY A 334 14.95 -20.46 27.15
N GLY A 335 14.39 -19.31 27.57
CA GLY A 335 14.14 -19.01 28.98
C GLY A 335 12.98 -19.84 29.53
N GLY A 336 13.15 -21.16 29.64
CA GLY A 336 12.18 -22.14 30.18
C GLY A 336 11.93 -22.01 31.69
N GLY A 337 11.70 -20.80 32.18
CA GLY A 337 11.38 -20.47 33.57
C GLY A 337 10.47 -19.25 33.72
N GLY A 338 9.91 -18.73 32.62
CA GLY A 338 8.77 -17.83 32.71
C GLY A 338 7.57 -18.65 33.18
N THR A 339 7.18 -18.47 34.44
CA THR A 339 5.87 -18.84 34.94
C THR A 339 4.87 -18.57 33.84
N ALA A 340 4.20 -19.62 33.35
CA ALA A 340 3.08 -19.47 32.44
C ALA A 340 2.24 -18.33 33.01
N ASN A 341 2.14 -17.24 32.27
CA ASN A 341 1.27 -16.13 32.60
C ASN A 341 -0.15 -16.61 32.27
N SER A 342 -0.58 -17.71 32.89
CA SER A 342 -1.93 -18.28 32.90
C SER A 342 -2.89 -17.37 33.68
N GLY A 343 -2.47 -16.14 33.97
CA GLY A 343 -3.25 -15.05 34.54
C GLY A 343 -3.39 -13.83 33.62
N ARG A 344 -2.78 -13.80 32.42
CA ARG A 344 -3.28 -12.90 31.36
C ARG A 344 -4.59 -13.52 30.89
N ALA A 345 -5.66 -13.24 31.64
CA ALA A 345 -6.96 -13.13 31.05
C ALA A 345 -6.77 -12.11 29.93
N VAL A 346 -6.56 -12.61 28.70
CA VAL A 346 -6.85 -11.84 27.51
C VAL A 346 -8.30 -11.49 27.72
N GLN A 347 -8.52 -10.30 28.28
CA GLN A 347 -9.83 -9.69 28.36
C GLN A 347 -10.43 -9.89 26.98
N ALA A 348 -11.70 -10.26 26.89
CA ALA A 348 -12.40 -10.54 25.63
C ALA A 348 -12.58 -9.25 24.78
N ASP A 349 -11.58 -8.38 24.82
CA ASP A 349 -11.48 -7.07 24.24
C ASP A 349 -11.11 -7.26 22.77
N VAL A 350 -12.17 -7.23 21.97
CA VAL A 350 -12.17 -7.12 20.52
C VAL A 350 -11.52 -8.31 19.80
N GLN A 351 -12.36 -9.18 19.25
CA GLN A 351 -11.90 -10.23 18.35
C GLN A 351 -11.70 -9.66 16.94
N THR A 352 -10.79 -10.22 16.14
CA THR A 352 -10.61 -9.89 14.71
C THR A 352 -11.92 -9.93 13.92
N SER A 353 -12.90 -10.74 14.38
CA SER A 353 -14.26 -10.79 13.84
C SER A 353 -15.04 -9.46 13.97
N ASP A 354 -14.75 -8.66 14.99
CA ASP A 354 -15.41 -7.36 15.21
C ASP A 354 -14.96 -6.33 14.17
N HIS A 355 -13.67 -6.33 13.82
CA HIS A 355 -13.15 -5.46 12.76
C HIS A 355 -13.75 -5.84 11.39
N ALA A 356 -13.72 -7.13 11.03
CA ALA A 356 -14.29 -7.60 9.78
C ALA A 356 -15.77 -7.25 9.64
N ALA A 357 -16.56 -7.40 10.70
CA ALA A 357 -17.97 -7.00 10.70
C ALA A 357 -18.13 -5.48 10.47
N ARG A 358 -17.28 -4.64 11.07
CA ARG A 358 -17.30 -3.18 10.85
C ARG A 358 -16.88 -2.80 9.45
N VAL A 359 -15.86 -3.44 8.89
CA VAL A 359 -15.47 -3.29 7.48
C VAL A 359 -16.66 -3.61 6.59
N GLU A 360 -17.38 -4.70 6.83
CA GLU A 360 -18.58 -5.05 6.06
C GLU A 360 -19.72 -4.03 6.21
N TYR A 361 -19.95 -3.46 7.39
CA TYR A 361 -20.95 -2.38 7.55
C TYR A 361 -20.54 -1.07 6.87
N ALA A 362 -19.25 -0.73 6.87
CA ALA A 362 -18.72 0.45 6.20
C ALA A 362 -18.71 0.27 4.67
N ARG A 363 -18.36 -0.93 4.19
CA ARG A 363 -18.49 -1.37 2.80
C ARG A 363 -19.94 -1.31 2.35
N ALA A 364 -20.85 -1.88 3.13
CA ALA A 364 -22.28 -1.85 2.85
C ALA A 364 -22.76 -0.40 2.67
N ARG A 365 -22.37 0.54 3.55
CA ARG A 365 -22.68 1.98 3.41
C ARG A 365 -22.28 2.63 2.10
N ARG A 366 -21.30 2.06 1.42
CA ARG A 366 -20.78 2.54 0.14
C ARG A 366 -21.31 1.75 -1.06
N GLY A 367 -22.19 0.77 -0.82
CA GLY A 367 -22.77 -0.11 -1.84
C GLY A 367 -21.84 -1.24 -2.26
N GLY A 368 -20.83 -1.57 -1.46
CA GLY A 368 -19.75 -2.48 -1.82
C GLY A 368 -18.42 -1.76 -2.02
N GLY A 369 -17.51 -2.35 -2.80
CA GLY A 369 -16.34 -1.65 -3.31
C GLY A 369 -16.75 -0.57 -4.31
N ILE A 370 -16.13 0.61 -4.22
CA ILE A 370 -16.40 1.74 -5.11
C ILE A 370 -15.56 1.59 -6.37
N GLY A 371 -16.17 1.14 -7.47
CA GLY A 371 -15.47 0.99 -8.74
C GLY A 371 -14.97 2.32 -9.29
N THR A 372 -13.68 2.39 -9.63
CA THR A 372 -13.06 3.58 -10.22
C THR A 372 -12.83 3.45 -11.73
N ASN A 373 -13.12 2.28 -12.32
CA ASN A 373 -12.96 2.00 -13.74
C ASN A 373 -11.53 2.27 -14.26
N GLY A 374 -10.52 1.78 -13.53
CA GLY A 374 -9.12 2.00 -13.90
C GLY A 374 -8.55 3.35 -13.50
N VAL A 375 -9.32 4.20 -12.81
CA VAL A 375 -8.90 5.56 -12.46
C VAL A 375 -8.27 5.59 -11.05
N PRO A 376 -7.11 6.24 -10.86
CA PRO A 376 -6.50 6.48 -9.55
C PRO A 376 -7.40 7.31 -8.62
N VAL A 377 -7.18 7.19 -7.30
CA VAL A 377 -7.96 7.89 -6.28
C VAL A 377 -7.06 8.79 -5.44
N VAL A 378 -7.48 10.04 -5.25
CA VAL A 378 -6.84 10.98 -4.33
C VAL A 378 -7.76 11.21 -3.14
N MET A 379 -7.24 10.99 -1.94
CA MET A 379 -7.92 11.26 -0.68
C MET A 379 -7.28 12.49 -0.03
N ILE A 380 -8.10 13.43 0.44
CA ILE A 380 -7.62 14.63 1.12
C ILE A 380 -7.91 14.51 2.60
N ARG A 381 -6.87 14.51 3.42
CA ARG A 381 -6.95 14.42 4.89
C ARG A 381 -6.48 15.73 5.51
N PHE A 382 -7.20 16.17 6.53
CA PHE A 382 -6.83 17.31 7.34
C PHE A 382 -6.62 16.86 8.78
N ASP A 383 -5.54 17.34 9.38
CA ASP A 383 -5.38 17.26 10.81
C ASP A 383 -6.45 18.08 11.55
N HIS A 384 -6.45 18.02 12.88
CA HIS A 384 -7.27 18.90 13.70
C HIS A 384 -6.90 20.39 13.42
N TRP A 385 -7.42 21.36 14.18
CA TRP A 385 -7.35 22.82 13.92
C TRP A 385 -8.54 23.35 13.12
N LEU A 386 -9.72 23.14 13.71
CA LEU A 386 -11.02 23.39 13.08
C LEU A 386 -11.23 24.86 12.63
N VAL A 387 -10.62 25.83 13.33
CA VAL A 387 -10.71 27.25 12.93
C VAL A 387 -9.99 27.47 11.60
N ALA A 388 -8.74 27.02 11.49
CA ALA A 388 -7.97 27.14 10.27
C ALA A 388 -8.56 26.30 9.13
N PHE A 389 -9.11 25.12 9.44
CA PHE A 389 -9.86 24.33 8.45
C PHE A 389 -11.05 25.12 7.88
N ARG A 390 -11.91 25.70 8.74
CA ARG A 390 -13.06 26.53 8.33
C ARG A 390 -12.62 27.73 7.48
N ASP A 391 -11.55 28.40 7.88
CA ASP A 391 -11.17 29.68 7.28
C ASP A 391 -10.33 29.54 6.00
N LYS A 392 -9.54 28.46 5.89
CA LYS A 392 -8.55 28.29 4.81
C LYS A 392 -8.85 27.11 3.89
N CYS A 393 -9.18 25.94 4.44
CA CYS A 393 -9.31 24.70 3.67
C CYS A 393 -10.72 24.49 3.12
N LEU A 394 -11.75 24.61 3.96
CA LEU A 394 -13.14 24.36 3.61
C LEU A 394 -13.61 25.22 2.42
N PRO A 395 -13.30 26.53 2.33
CA PRO A 395 -13.69 27.33 1.17
C PRO A 395 -13.06 26.81 -0.13
N ALA A 396 -11.79 26.40 -0.09
CA ALA A 396 -11.12 25.84 -1.27
C ALA A 396 -11.76 24.52 -1.73
N LEU A 397 -12.20 23.68 -0.79
CA LEU A 397 -12.94 22.45 -1.12
C LEU A 397 -14.32 22.77 -1.70
N GLN A 398 -15.07 23.69 -1.08
CA GLN A 398 -16.40 24.11 -1.52
C GLN A 398 -16.35 24.72 -2.93
N ASP A 399 -15.45 25.66 -3.18
CA ASP A 399 -15.25 26.31 -4.48
C ASP A 399 -14.98 25.28 -5.58
N ASN A 400 -14.26 24.21 -5.25
CA ASN A 400 -13.88 23.16 -6.18
C ASN A 400 -14.80 21.93 -6.20
N SER A 401 -15.84 21.93 -5.36
CA SER A 401 -16.74 20.78 -5.13
C SER A 401 -15.96 19.50 -4.77
N LEU A 402 -14.90 19.61 -3.97
CA LEU A 402 -14.10 18.48 -3.49
C LEU A 402 -14.60 18.00 -2.13
N VAL A 403 -14.16 16.79 -1.75
CA VAL A 403 -14.42 16.18 -0.44
C VAL A 403 -13.11 15.99 0.31
N GLY A 404 -13.20 15.63 1.58
CA GLY A 404 -12.05 15.26 2.39
C GLY A 404 -12.45 14.60 3.70
N THR A 405 -11.46 14.25 4.50
CA THR A 405 -11.62 13.71 5.84
C THR A 405 -10.96 14.65 6.84
N LEU A 406 -11.69 15.01 7.89
CA LEU A 406 -11.23 15.89 8.96
C LEU A 406 -11.04 15.09 10.24
N ASN A 407 -9.82 15.14 10.77
CA ASN A 407 -9.47 14.65 12.08
C ASN A 407 -10.13 15.49 13.18
N VAL A 408 -10.87 14.84 14.09
CA VAL A 408 -11.52 15.54 15.20
C VAL A 408 -11.25 14.86 16.52
N ASN A 409 -10.94 15.70 17.52
CA ASN A 409 -10.71 15.30 18.89
C ASN A 409 -11.84 15.82 19.78
N TYR A 410 -12.54 14.91 20.47
CA TYR A 410 -13.73 15.27 21.22
C TYR A 410 -13.46 16.29 22.34
N ASP A 411 -12.47 16.06 23.20
CA ASP A 411 -12.21 16.92 24.37
C ASP A 411 -11.54 18.25 24.00
N ASN A 412 -11.01 18.36 22.78
CA ASN A 412 -10.26 19.54 22.35
C ASN A 412 -11.08 20.57 21.57
N LEU A 413 -12.40 20.40 21.43
CA LEU A 413 -13.22 21.39 20.72
C LEU A 413 -13.09 22.80 21.35
N GLY A 414 -12.94 22.85 22.69
CA GLY A 414 -12.77 24.09 23.45
C GLY A 414 -11.40 24.77 23.30
N ASN A 415 -10.39 24.09 22.74
CA ASN A 415 -9.06 24.67 22.57
C ASN A 415 -9.08 25.78 21.51
N GLU A 416 -8.23 26.80 21.65
CA GLU A 416 -8.22 27.97 20.75
C GLU A 416 -8.07 27.57 19.28
N GLN A 417 -7.17 26.64 18.97
CA GLN A 417 -6.94 26.13 17.61
C GLN A 417 -8.18 25.45 16.98
N ASN A 418 -9.08 24.90 17.81
CA ASN A 418 -10.28 24.18 17.38
C ASN A 418 -11.56 24.99 17.55
N GLY A 419 -11.46 26.22 18.07
CA GLY A 419 -12.60 27.11 18.14
C GLY A 419 -12.51 28.10 19.29
N GLY A 420 -11.98 27.70 20.45
CA GLY A 420 -12.11 28.53 21.66
C GLY A 420 -13.57 28.92 21.96
N GLY A 421 -14.54 28.10 21.53
CA GLY A 421 -15.99 28.40 21.55
C GLY A 421 -16.58 28.95 20.24
N SER A 422 -15.78 29.30 19.23
CA SER A 422 -16.27 29.76 17.91
C SER A 422 -16.70 28.64 16.95
N ILE A 423 -16.29 27.40 17.23
CA ILE A 423 -16.73 26.20 16.52
C ILE A 423 -17.53 25.34 17.51
N THR A 424 -18.65 24.78 17.06
CA THR A 424 -19.52 23.91 17.86
C THR A 424 -19.68 22.57 17.16
N TRP A 425 -20.25 21.57 17.84
CA TRP A 425 -20.54 20.28 17.22
C TRP A 425 -21.54 20.37 16.07
N GLU A 426 -22.45 21.35 16.11
CA GLU A 426 -23.36 21.64 14.99
C GLU A 426 -22.61 22.11 13.74
N HIS A 427 -21.54 22.91 13.89
CA HIS A 427 -20.69 23.31 12.76
C HIS A 427 -19.98 22.09 12.15
N VAL A 428 -19.36 21.25 12.98
CA VAL A 428 -18.64 20.05 12.49
C VAL A 428 -19.60 19.06 11.82
N GLN A 429 -20.78 18.83 12.43
CA GLN A 429 -21.83 18.02 11.80
C GLN A 429 -22.31 18.64 10.48
N ALA A 430 -22.44 19.97 10.39
CA ALA A 430 -22.84 20.63 9.15
C ALA A 430 -21.81 20.41 8.02
N TRP A 431 -20.50 20.50 8.31
CA TRP A 431 -19.45 20.20 7.32
C TRP A 431 -19.57 18.76 6.80
N ASN A 432 -19.88 17.81 7.67
CA ASN A 432 -20.12 16.44 7.26
C ASN A 432 -21.36 16.30 6.37
N GLN A 433 -22.48 16.85 6.81
CA GLN A 433 -23.77 16.63 6.15
C GLN A 433 -23.88 17.37 4.82
N TYR A 434 -23.27 18.55 4.70
CA TYR A 434 -23.54 19.49 3.61
C TYR A 434 -22.34 19.78 2.71
N ASP A 435 -21.11 19.53 3.18
CA ASP A 435 -19.88 19.79 2.42
C ASP A 435 -19.14 18.50 2.01
N GLY A 436 -19.63 17.33 2.44
CA GLY A 436 -19.00 16.03 2.15
C GLY A 436 -17.69 15.80 2.92
N ILE A 437 -17.55 16.43 4.10
CA ILE A 437 -16.38 16.24 4.97
C ILE A 437 -16.59 15.04 5.90
N GLU A 438 -15.91 13.93 5.63
CA GLU A 438 -15.93 12.78 6.53
C GLU A 438 -15.22 13.11 7.86
N ILE A 439 -15.74 12.61 8.98
CA ILE A 439 -15.15 12.84 10.30
C ILE A 439 -14.41 11.59 10.75
N ALA A 440 -13.12 11.72 11.03
CA ALA A 440 -12.29 10.66 11.60
C ALA A 440 -12.06 10.89 13.10
N ASN A 441 -12.05 9.81 13.85
CA ASN A 441 -11.59 9.83 15.23
C ASN A 441 -10.07 9.96 15.24
N HIS A 442 -9.59 10.98 15.95
CA HIS A 442 -8.19 11.33 16.03
C HIS A 442 -7.65 11.25 17.46
N GLY A 443 -8.30 10.48 18.34
CA GLY A 443 -8.12 10.52 19.78
C GLY A 443 -9.09 11.50 20.44
N SER A 444 -9.38 11.34 21.73
CA SER A 444 -10.25 12.27 22.47
C SER A 444 -9.53 13.57 22.80
N THR A 445 -8.26 13.50 23.24
CA THR A 445 -7.52 14.66 23.75
C THR A 445 -6.32 15.06 22.91
N HIS A 446 -5.94 14.29 21.88
CA HIS A 446 -4.72 14.54 21.09
C HIS A 446 -3.46 14.66 21.98
N THR A 447 -3.40 13.86 23.05
CA THR A 447 -2.27 13.84 23.98
C THR A 447 -1.62 12.46 24.03
N ASN A 448 -0.42 12.41 24.60
CA ASN A 448 0.25 11.17 24.92
C ASN A 448 -0.38 10.55 26.16
N VAL A 449 -0.77 9.28 26.08
CA VAL A 449 -1.41 8.54 27.17
C VAL A 449 -0.68 7.22 27.42
N ASN A 450 -0.48 6.87 28.70
CA ASN A 450 0.34 5.71 29.09
C ASN A 450 -0.37 4.75 30.04
N THR A 451 -1.70 4.79 30.10
CA THR A 451 -2.50 3.83 30.87
C THR A 451 -3.61 3.27 29.99
N GLN A 452 -4.00 2.00 30.20
CA GLN A 452 -5.09 1.38 29.45
C GLN A 452 -6.39 2.18 29.51
N ALA A 453 -6.73 2.73 30.68
CA ALA A 453 -7.93 3.57 30.84
C ALA A 453 -7.87 4.84 29.98
N ALA A 454 -6.70 5.48 29.90
CA ALA A 454 -6.52 6.66 29.05
C ALA A 454 -6.49 6.28 27.56
N ILE A 455 -5.89 5.15 27.18
CA ILE A 455 -5.96 4.61 25.81
C ILE A 455 -7.41 4.33 25.40
N TYR A 456 -8.18 3.68 26.28
CA TYR A 456 -9.59 3.41 26.06
C TYR A 456 -10.38 4.71 25.87
N HIS A 457 -10.10 5.73 26.68
CA HIS A 457 -10.71 7.06 26.55
C HIS A 457 -10.39 7.70 25.19
N GLU A 458 -9.13 7.66 24.76
CA GLU A 458 -8.72 8.21 23.46
C GLU A 458 -9.44 7.54 22.28
N ILE A 459 -9.52 6.21 22.29
CA ILE A 459 -9.98 5.44 21.13
C ILE A 459 -11.49 5.20 21.18
N VAL A 460 -11.98 4.62 22.27
CA VAL A 460 -13.35 4.11 22.37
C VAL A 460 -14.30 5.23 22.78
N ASP A 461 -14.00 5.93 23.87
CA ASP A 461 -14.86 7.01 24.35
C ASP A 461 -14.81 8.20 23.39
N GLY A 462 -13.63 8.54 22.84
CA GLY A 462 -13.47 9.53 21.78
C GLY A 462 -14.45 9.32 20.62
N ARG A 463 -14.45 8.12 20.01
CA ARG A 463 -15.38 7.77 18.92
C ARG A 463 -16.84 7.90 19.34
N ARG A 464 -17.22 7.31 20.47
CA ARG A 464 -18.61 7.25 20.94
C ARG A 464 -19.13 8.64 21.34
N ASN A 465 -18.28 9.47 21.91
CA ASN A 465 -18.61 10.85 22.27
C ASN A 465 -18.77 11.74 21.04
N LEU A 466 -17.94 11.57 20.00
CA LEU A 466 -18.14 12.23 18.70
C LEU A 466 -19.51 11.86 18.10
N GLU A 467 -19.86 10.58 18.03
CA GLU A 467 -21.16 10.14 17.50
C GLU A 467 -22.34 10.62 18.36
N LYS A 468 -22.16 10.73 19.67
CA LYS A 468 -23.18 11.27 20.57
C LYS A 468 -23.38 12.77 20.35
N ALA A 469 -22.30 13.52 20.15
CA ALA A 469 -22.34 14.96 19.90
C ALA A 469 -22.83 15.30 18.49
N MET A 470 -22.59 14.41 17.53
CA MET A 470 -22.99 14.54 16.12
C MET A 470 -23.83 13.32 15.69
N PRO A 471 -25.09 13.21 16.15
CA PRO A 471 -25.91 12.01 15.95
C PRO A 471 -26.22 11.65 14.49
N ARG A 472 -25.96 12.56 13.54
CA ARG A 472 -26.11 12.30 12.09
C ARG A 472 -24.85 11.73 11.44
N VAL A 473 -23.73 11.69 12.15
CA VAL A 473 -22.41 11.29 11.64
C VAL A 473 -22.12 9.83 12.01
N ALA A 474 -21.50 9.09 11.10
CA ALA A 474 -20.85 7.82 11.40
C ALA A 474 -19.34 8.06 11.50
N VAL A 475 -18.73 7.73 12.64
CA VAL A 475 -17.29 7.86 12.83
C VAL A 475 -16.66 6.48 12.66
N GLU A 476 -16.27 6.17 11.41
CA GLU A 476 -15.80 4.84 11.00
C GLU A 476 -14.28 4.76 10.84
N THR A 477 -13.62 5.91 10.79
CA THR A 477 -12.21 6.04 10.45
C THR A 477 -11.42 6.40 11.71
N TRP A 478 -10.39 5.62 12.02
CA TRP A 478 -9.30 6.02 12.91
C TRP A 478 -8.17 6.62 12.08
N GLN A 479 -7.73 7.81 12.47
CA GLN A 479 -6.57 8.45 11.87
C GLN A 479 -5.61 8.80 12.99
N GLU A 480 -4.48 8.10 13.04
CA GLU A 480 -3.52 8.26 14.13
C GLU A 480 -3.01 9.71 14.24
N HIS A 481 -2.90 10.21 15.47
CA HIS A 481 -2.29 11.49 15.78
C HIS A 481 -0.77 11.37 15.89
N GLY A 482 -0.06 12.40 15.45
CA GLY A 482 1.40 12.38 15.40
C GLY A 482 2.11 12.39 16.76
N SER A 483 1.37 12.33 17.87
CA SER A 483 1.97 12.34 19.20
C SER A 483 2.58 10.97 19.52
N ALA A 484 3.85 11.00 19.90
CA ALA A 484 4.73 9.86 19.86
C ALA A 484 4.49 8.79 20.94
N TYR A 485 3.34 8.67 21.62
CA TYR A 485 3.23 7.70 22.72
C TYR A 485 1.85 7.07 22.90
N LEU A 486 1.30 6.51 21.83
CA LEU A 486 0.85 5.13 21.95
C LEU A 486 2.06 4.19 21.73
N ILE A 487 3.29 4.52 22.16
CA ILE A 487 4.47 3.69 21.89
C ILE A 487 4.64 2.69 23.04
N ALA A 488 4.79 1.43 22.66
CA ALA A 488 5.02 0.28 23.54
C ALA A 488 6.13 0.47 24.60
N SER A 489 7.13 1.33 24.36
CA SER A 489 8.25 1.53 25.28
C SER A 489 7.91 2.24 26.58
N ASP A 490 6.82 3.02 26.61
CA ASP A 490 6.46 3.86 27.76
C ASP A 490 5.30 3.27 28.59
N ILE A 491 4.80 2.12 28.15
CA ILE A 491 3.75 1.34 28.82
C ILE A 491 4.29 -0.07 29.00
N ASP A 492 4.33 -0.57 30.23
CA ASP A 492 4.79 -1.93 30.49
C ASP A 492 4.02 -2.97 29.63
N GLY A 493 4.69 -3.54 28.62
CA GLY A 493 4.24 -4.74 27.91
C GLY A 493 3.52 -4.57 26.57
N ASP A 494 4.04 -3.73 25.66
CA ASP A 494 3.60 -3.60 24.26
C ASP A 494 2.14 -3.18 24.07
N GLU A 495 1.63 -2.33 24.97
CA GLU A 495 0.20 -1.98 24.97
C GLU A 495 -0.19 -0.85 24.00
N GLY A 496 0.79 -0.13 23.46
CA GLY A 496 0.60 0.99 22.55
C GLY A 496 0.60 0.62 21.05
N LEU A 497 -0.02 1.48 20.22
CA LEU A 497 -0.13 1.39 18.76
C LEU A 497 1.16 1.68 17.97
N ASP A 498 2.22 2.24 18.58
CA ASP A 498 3.46 2.70 17.93
C ASP A 498 3.24 3.43 16.60
N LEU A 499 2.35 4.44 16.61
CA LEU A 499 1.94 5.21 15.44
C LEU A 499 1.39 4.35 14.28
N GLY A 500 1.01 3.10 14.56
CA GLY A 500 0.64 2.09 13.57
C GLY A 500 1.76 1.78 12.59
N ARG A 501 3.02 1.67 13.03
CA ARG A 501 4.17 1.39 12.15
C ARG A 501 4.30 -0.07 11.71
N SER A 502 3.68 -0.99 12.45
CA SER A 502 3.70 -2.43 12.15
C SER A 502 2.29 -3.03 12.23
N LEU A 503 2.10 -4.20 11.60
CA LEU A 503 0.83 -4.91 11.67
C LEU A 503 0.60 -5.44 13.08
N GLU A 504 1.67 -5.90 13.73
CA GLU A 504 1.72 -6.35 15.10
C GLU A 504 1.21 -5.27 16.05
N ALA A 505 1.53 -4.00 15.81
CA ALA A 505 1.02 -2.91 16.62
C ALA A 505 -0.52 -2.76 16.53
N PHE A 506 -1.16 -3.15 15.42
CA PHE A 506 -2.62 -3.18 15.31
C PHE A 506 -3.23 -4.47 15.88
N THR A 507 -2.54 -5.61 15.80
CA THR A 507 -3.11 -6.91 16.15
C THR A 507 -2.79 -7.37 17.58
N GLU A 508 -1.61 -6.99 18.10
CA GLU A 508 -1.06 -7.51 19.36
C GLU A 508 -1.07 -6.48 20.50
N SER A 509 -1.08 -5.18 20.20
CA SER A 509 -1.19 -4.15 21.23
C SER A 509 -2.62 -3.97 21.73
N TYR A 510 -2.76 -3.45 22.96
CA TYR A 510 -4.07 -3.11 23.52
C TYR A 510 -4.74 -1.99 22.71
N ALA A 511 -4.01 -0.91 22.41
CA ALA A 511 -4.49 0.19 21.59
C ALA A 511 -4.91 -0.28 20.17
N GLY A 512 -4.09 -1.12 19.53
CA GLY A 512 -4.37 -1.70 18.22
C GLY A 512 -5.67 -2.46 18.16
N ARG A 513 -5.90 -3.36 19.12
CA ARG A 513 -7.16 -4.10 19.20
C ARG A 513 -8.36 -3.18 19.39
N LEU A 514 -8.25 -2.15 20.22
CA LEU A 514 -9.34 -1.16 20.38
C LEU A 514 -9.60 -0.37 19.09
N VAL A 515 -8.54 0.07 18.39
CA VAL A 515 -8.65 0.79 17.12
C VAL A 515 -9.38 -0.07 16.09
N MET A 516 -8.92 -1.31 15.89
CA MET A 516 -9.52 -2.30 14.98
C MET A 516 -10.96 -2.64 15.40
N GLY A 517 -11.24 -2.66 16.69
CA GLY A 517 -12.54 -2.99 17.27
C GLY A 517 -13.58 -1.89 17.25
N GLU A 518 -13.16 -0.65 17.04
CA GLU A 518 -14.06 0.51 17.01
C GLU A 518 -14.17 1.14 15.63
N HIS A 519 -13.22 0.91 14.73
CA HIS A 519 -13.13 1.56 13.43
C HIS A 519 -13.03 0.53 12.29
N ALA A 520 -13.68 0.85 11.16
CA ALA A 520 -13.63 0.05 9.95
C ALA A 520 -12.42 0.42 9.07
N ILE A 521 -12.07 1.70 9.05
CA ILE A 521 -10.89 2.20 8.36
C ILE A 521 -9.86 2.61 9.42
N VAL A 522 -8.64 2.14 9.28
CA VAL A 522 -7.58 2.33 10.27
C VAL A 522 -6.30 2.79 9.58
N GLU A 523 -5.98 4.07 9.69
CA GLU A 523 -4.74 4.63 9.15
C GLU A 523 -3.60 4.55 10.14
N GLY A 524 -2.37 4.51 9.62
CA GLY A 524 -1.14 4.37 10.40
C GLY A 524 0.07 4.79 9.59
N LYS A 525 1.19 4.07 9.75
CA LYS A 525 2.45 4.33 9.05
C LYS A 525 3.01 3.06 8.39
N ILE A 526 2.14 2.11 8.06
CA ILE A 526 2.50 0.89 7.34
C ILE A 526 2.55 1.17 5.85
N GLY A 527 3.60 0.65 5.20
CA GLY A 527 3.72 0.66 3.75
C GLY A 527 4.10 2.01 3.14
N GLY A 528 3.83 2.15 1.84
CA GLY A 528 4.09 3.39 1.09
C GLY A 528 2.86 4.30 1.01
N PHE A 529 3.03 5.47 0.39
CA PHE A 529 1.96 6.46 0.20
C PHE A 529 0.97 6.11 -0.92
N TYR A 530 1.23 5.04 -1.67
CA TYR A 530 0.49 4.67 -2.89
C TYR A 530 -0.22 3.32 -2.75
N PRO A 531 -1.29 3.22 -1.95
CA PRO A 531 -1.98 1.97 -1.70
C PRO A 531 -2.54 1.36 -2.99
N PRO A 532 -2.56 0.01 -3.14
CA PRO A 532 -3.47 -0.62 -4.10
C PRO A 532 -4.92 -0.24 -3.82
N LEU A 533 -5.71 -0.15 -4.88
CA LEU A 533 -7.15 0.08 -4.81
C LEU A 533 -7.87 -1.25 -5.04
N THR A 534 -7.93 -2.09 -3.99
CA THR A 534 -8.48 -3.45 -4.08
C THR A 534 -9.96 -3.54 -3.73
N GLY A 535 -10.60 -2.43 -3.36
CA GLY A 535 -11.91 -2.43 -2.72
C GLY A 535 -11.90 -2.85 -1.25
N GLU A 536 -10.74 -3.19 -0.68
CA GLU A 536 -10.59 -3.59 0.72
C GLU A 536 -9.73 -2.56 1.46
N PRO A 537 -10.19 -2.04 2.62
CA PRO A 537 -9.41 -1.07 3.38
C PRO A 537 -8.11 -1.72 3.86
N GLN A 538 -7.00 -0.98 3.75
CA GLN A 538 -5.71 -1.45 4.22
C GLN A 538 -5.51 -1.09 5.68
N ILE A 539 -4.95 -2.02 6.45
CA ILE A 539 -4.62 -1.76 7.86
C ILE A 539 -3.36 -0.90 7.91
N GLY A 540 -3.45 0.22 8.63
CA GLY A 540 -2.31 1.08 8.92
C GLY A 540 -1.83 1.91 7.73
N GLN A 541 -2.66 2.15 6.72
CA GLN A 541 -2.27 2.88 5.52
C GLN A 541 -1.65 4.25 5.86
N SER A 542 -0.49 4.53 5.26
CA SER A 542 0.22 5.81 5.40
C SER A 542 -0.33 6.92 4.49
N HIS A 543 0.08 8.16 4.76
CA HIS A 543 -0.30 9.36 4.00
C HIS A 543 0.94 10.18 3.64
N PHE A 544 0.82 10.99 2.59
CA PHE A 544 1.84 11.95 2.17
C PHE A 544 1.55 13.34 2.75
N SER A 545 2.40 13.81 3.67
CA SER A 545 2.27 15.17 4.23
C SER A 545 2.69 16.22 3.19
N ILE A 546 1.77 17.13 2.89
CA ILE A 546 1.98 18.27 1.99
C ILE A 546 2.29 19.56 2.74
N ASP A 547 2.41 19.50 4.07
CA ASP A 547 2.67 20.66 4.95
C ASP A 547 3.85 21.51 4.48
N ARG A 548 4.88 20.92 3.86
CA ARG A 548 6.11 21.59 3.42
C ARG A 548 6.28 21.62 1.90
N GLN A 549 5.25 21.22 1.16
CA GLN A 549 5.31 21.08 -0.29
C GLN A 549 4.74 22.32 -0.98
N SER A 550 5.30 22.70 -2.12
CA SER A 550 4.64 23.62 -3.05
C SER A 550 3.44 22.93 -3.71
N SER A 551 2.59 23.73 -4.35
CA SER A 551 1.52 23.21 -5.23
C SER A 551 2.09 22.28 -6.32
N ASP A 552 3.18 22.66 -6.98
CA ASP A 552 3.82 21.86 -8.04
C ASP A 552 4.34 20.50 -7.54
N GLN A 553 4.94 20.46 -6.35
CA GLN A 553 5.43 19.21 -5.74
C GLN A 553 4.26 18.29 -5.35
N THR A 554 3.20 18.87 -4.81
CA THR A 554 1.97 18.13 -4.47
C THR A 554 1.33 17.56 -5.74
N ILE A 555 1.17 18.37 -6.78
CA ILE A 555 0.61 17.96 -8.07
C ILE A 555 1.46 16.84 -8.70
N SER A 556 2.78 16.97 -8.68
CA SER A 556 3.69 15.94 -9.20
C SER A 556 3.52 14.60 -8.46
N THR A 557 3.28 14.63 -7.15
CA THR A 557 3.01 13.43 -6.34
C THR A 557 1.69 12.76 -6.77
N VAL A 558 0.64 13.55 -7.01
CA VAL A 558 -0.64 13.02 -7.52
C VAL A 558 -0.48 12.47 -8.94
N GLN A 559 0.25 13.15 -9.82
CA GLN A 559 0.53 12.67 -11.18
C GLN A 559 1.27 11.33 -11.17
N PHE A 560 2.15 11.10 -10.21
CA PHE A 560 2.77 9.78 -10.06
C PHE A 560 1.73 8.72 -9.68
N ALA A 561 0.84 8.98 -8.72
CA ALA A 561 -0.25 8.06 -8.39
C ALA A 561 -1.13 7.75 -9.60
N GLN A 562 -1.35 8.73 -10.48
CA GLN A 562 -2.02 8.53 -11.76
C GLN A 562 -1.26 7.58 -12.68
N GLN A 563 0.05 7.78 -12.85
CA GLN A 563 0.88 6.95 -13.72
C GLN A 563 0.95 5.48 -13.27
N VAL A 564 0.92 5.24 -11.96
CA VAL A 564 1.00 3.89 -11.39
C VAL A 564 -0.35 3.27 -11.04
N ASN A 565 -1.46 3.96 -11.32
CA ASN A 565 -2.83 3.49 -11.06
C ASN A 565 -3.03 3.08 -9.58
N ARG A 566 -2.67 3.99 -8.66
CA ARG A 566 -2.76 3.76 -7.20
C ARG A 566 -3.61 4.83 -6.51
N GLY A 567 -3.98 4.55 -5.27
CA GLY A 567 -4.49 5.57 -4.36
C GLY A 567 -3.38 6.51 -3.90
N LEU A 568 -3.75 7.66 -3.34
CA LEU A 568 -2.86 8.56 -2.60
C LEU A 568 -3.67 9.35 -1.57
N THR A 569 -3.29 9.25 -0.30
CA THR A 569 -3.80 10.16 0.74
C THR A 569 -2.82 11.32 0.90
N ILE A 570 -3.25 12.54 0.57
CA ILE A 570 -2.52 13.76 0.91
C ILE A 570 -3.01 14.31 2.24
N TYR A 571 -2.10 14.81 3.06
CA TYR A 571 -2.36 15.24 4.43
C TYR A 571 -1.73 16.59 4.73
N LEU A 572 -2.44 17.44 5.47
CA LEU A 572 -1.88 18.70 5.99
C LEU A 572 -2.49 19.08 7.33
N HIS A 573 -1.76 19.91 8.08
CA HIS A 573 -2.24 20.59 9.28
C HIS A 573 -2.78 21.98 8.90
N PRO A 574 -4.11 22.22 8.97
CA PRO A 574 -4.72 23.45 8.47
C PRO A 574 -4.10 24.74 9.00
N GLY A 575 -3.70 24.80 10.27
CA GLY A 575 -3.11 26.03 10.79
C GLY A 575 -1.59 26.13 10.73
N LEU A 576 -0.92 25.16 10.11
CA LEU A 576 0.43 25.39 9.58
C LEU A 576 0.40 26.14 8.25
N LEU A 577 -0.75 26.19 7.56
CA LEU A 577 -0.87 27.00 6.35
C LEU A 577 -0.56 28.46 6.62
N ASP A 578 0.18 29.09 5.72
CA ASP A 578 0.62 30.49 5.83
C ASP A 578 1.51 30.75 7.05
N THR A 579 2.38 29.79 7.39
CA THR A 579 3.35 29.94 8.48
C THR A 579 4.77 29.58 8.07
N ILE A 580 5.75 30.11 8.80
CA ILE A 580 7.17 29.74 8.71
C ILE A 580 7.66 29.35 10.09
N LEU A 581 8.35 28.22 10.21
CA LEU A 581 9.05 27.86 11.43
C LEU A 581 10.41 28.55 11.47
N VAL A 582 10.54 29.54 12.34
CA VAL A 582 11.80 30.24 12.66
C VAL A 582 12.35 29.66 13.96
N GLY A 583 13.33 28.77 13.86
CA GLY A 583 13.78 27.96 14.99
C GLY A 583 12.68 26.96 15.40
N THR A 584 12.09 27.15 16.59
CA THR A 584 10.96 26.35 17.09
C THR A 584 9.64 27.11 17.11
N GLN A 585 9.62 28.37 16.68
CA GLN A 585 8.43 29.23 16.71
C GLN A 585 7.79 29.32 15.32
N ALA A 586 6.48 29.10 15.24
CA ALA A 586 5.71 29.35 14.03
C ALA A 586 5.41 30.85 13.93
N TRP A 587 5.84 31.48 12.84
CA TRP A 587 5.57 32.88 12.49
C TRP A 587 4.50 32.91 11.40
N SER A 588 3.57 33.86 11.46
CA SER A 588 2.52 33.97 10.45
C SER A 588 3.04 34.68 9.20
N VAL A 589 2.46 34.34 8.05
CA VAL A 589 2.75 34.98 6.76
C VAL A 589 1.48 35.62 6.23
N THR A 590 1.54 36.91 5.93
CA THR A 590 0.48 37.63 5.22
C THR A 590 0.87 37.79 3.75
N TYR A 591 -0.08 37.52 2.86
CA TYR A 591 0.10 37.53 1.41
C TYR A 591 -0.53 38.81 0.83
N GLY A 592 0.31 39.71 0.33
CA GLY A 592 -0.13 40.93 -0.35
C GLY A 592 -0.71 40.62 -1.73
N GLN A 593 -1.73 41.39 -2.14
CA GLN A 593 -2.32 41.28 -3.49
C GLN A 593 -1.32 41.59 -4.61
N ASP A 594 -0.25 42.34 -4.30
CA ASP A 594 0.86 42.66 -5.19
C ASP A 594 1.92 41.56 -5.29
N GLY A 595 1.71 40.42 -4.59
CA GLY A 595 2.67 39.32 -4.53
C GLY A 595 3.70 39.46 -3.40
N SER A 596 3.67 40.53 -2.61
CA SER A 596 4.54 40.69 -1.43
C SER A 596 4.18 39.70 -0.31
N ARG A 597 5.13 39.47 0.60
CA ARG A 597 4.96 38.61 1.79
C ARG A 597 5.42 39.37 3.03
N THR A 598 4.62 39.34 4.07
CA THR A 598 4.98 39.90 5.38
C THR A 598 4.99 38.77 6.41
N VAL A 599 6.18 38.45 6.93
CA VAL A 599 6.36 37.44 7.98
C VAL A 599 6.33 38.13 9.33
N THR A 600 5.37 37.74 10.18
CA THR A 600 5.11 38.34 11.49
C THR A 600 5.42 37.34 12.61
N PRO A 601 6.34 37.66 13.54
CA PRO A 601 6.63 36.82 14.70
C PRO A 601 5.39 36.57 15.56
N SER A 602 5.28 35.37 16.14
CA SER A 602 4.20 35.01 17.08
C SER A 602 4.45 35.49 18.52
N GLY A 603 5.59 36.15 18.80
CA GLY A 603 5.96 36.64 20.12
C GLY A 603 6.58 38.05 20.10
N ALA A 604 6.83 38.61 21.28
CA ALA A 604 7.35 39.98 21.45
C ALA A 604 8.80 40.18 20.94
N THR A 605 9.50 39.08 20.61
CA THR A 605 10.88 39.09 20.15
C THR A 605 10.93 38.68 18.68
N GLY A 606 11.14 39.65 17.80
CA GLY A 606 11.31 39.43 16.35
C GLY A 606 10.92 40.69 15.59
N GLU A 607 11.61 40.97 14.48
CA GLU A 607 11.26 42.06 13.58
C GLU A 607 10.42 41.51 12.42
N VAL A 608 9.34 42.22 12.08
CA VAL A 608 8.54 41.94 10.89
C VAL A 608 9.44 41.97 9.65
N GLN A 609 9.43 40.89 8.89
CA GLN A 609 10.20 40.78 7.64
C GLN A 609 9.26 40.97 6.45
N ASN A 610 9.68 41.78 5.47
CA ASN A 610 8.92 42.02 4.24
C ASN A 610 9.70 41.52 3.04
N PHE A 611 9.06 40.75 2.18
CA PHE A 611 9.63 40.19 0.97
C PHE A 611 8.81 40.62 -0.24
N PRO A 612 9.45 40.96 -1.38
CA PRO A 612 8.74 41.39 -2.58
C PRO A 612 8.02 40.24 -3.30
N THR A 613 8.42 38.98 -3.04
CA THR A 613 7.84 37.78 -3.68
C THR A 613 7.89 36.57 -2.74
N ASP A 614 7.08 35.57 -3.04
CA ASP A 614 7.13 34.25 -2.39
C ASP A 614 8.50 33.57 -2.52
N ALA A 615 9.11 33.67 -3.71
CA ALA A 615 10.43 33.11 -3.99
C ALA A 615 11.51 33.74 -3.10
N ALA A 616 11.50 35.06 -2.93
CA ALA A 616 12.45 35.76 -2.05
C ALA A 616 12.28 35.34 -0.58
N MET A 617 11.04 35.16 -0.12
CA MET A 617 10.75 34.66 1.23
C MET A 617 11.26 33.23 1.42
N ARG A 618 11.02 32.33 0.45
CA ARG A 618 11.49 30.93 0.50
C ARG A 618 13.01 30.82 0.43
N GLU A 619 13.67 31.66 -0.38
CA GLU A 619 15.13 31.75 -0.44
C GLU A 619 15.72 32.21 0.89
N TRP A 620 15.14 33.27 1.49
CA TRP A 620 15.51 33.72 2.83
C TRP A 620 15.34 32.61 3.87
N ALA A 621 14.18 31.96 3.89
CA ALA A 621 13.91 30.88 4.83
C ALA A 621 14.91 29.72 4.66
N THR A 622 15.15 29.27 3.43
CA THR A 622 16.11 28.20 3.12
C THR A 622 17.52 28.56 3.56
N THR A 623 17.96 29.79 3.27
CA THR A 623 19.30 30.29 3.65
C THR A 623 19.51 30.30 5.16
N ASN A 624 18.45 30.51 5.93
CA ASN A 624 18.49 30.59 7.39
C ASN A 624 18.03 29.29 8.08
N GLY A 625 17.83 28.21 7.33
CA GLY A 625 17.37 26.92 7.88
C GLY A 625 15.95 26.97 8.48
N HIS A 626 15.12 27.90 8.04
CA HIS A 626 13.71 28.00 8.42
C HIS A 626 12.85 27.07 7.55
N ILE A 627 11.73 26.62 8.10
CA ILE A 627 10.81 25.73 7.39
C ILE A 627 9.62 26.55 6.91
N VAL A 628 9.44 26.65 5.59
CA VAL A 628 8.26 27.28 5.00
C VAL A 628 7.18 26.22 4.85
N TYR A 629 6.03 26.45 5.48
CA TYR A 629 4.87 25.61 5.29
C TYR A 629 4.10 26.01 4.02
N GLN A 630 3.22 25.13 3.56
CA GLN A 630 2.38 25.35 2.39
C GLN A 630 1.51 26.59 2.61
N THR A 631 1.23 27.31 1.53
CA THR A 631 0.41 28.53 1.58
C THR A 631 -1.05 28.17 1.30
N THR A 632 -2.00 28.97 1.77
CA THR A 632 -3.42 28.80 1.42
C THR A 632 -3.62 28.88 -0.10
N ASP A 633 -2.85 29.73 -0.79
CA ASP A 633 -2.87 29.82 -2.25
C ASP A 633 -2.31 28.56 -2.94
N ASP A 634 -1.24 27.95 -2.41
CA ASP A 634 -0.75 26.67 -2.90
C ASP A 634 -1.80 25.58 -2.75
N PHE A 635 -2.45 25.50 -1.59
CA PHE A 635 -3.52 24.52 -1.37
C PHE A 635 -4.70 24.75 -2.31
N ARG A 636 -5.12 26.00 -2.55
CA ARG A 636 -6.15 26.34 -3.54
C ARG A 636 -5.79 25.89 -4.95
N ARG A 637 -4.54 26.12 -5.39
CA ARG A 637 -4.06 25.65 -6.69
C ARG A 637 -4.09 24.13 -6.81
N VAL A 638 -3.75 23.41 -5.73
CA VAL A 638 -3.88 21.94 -5.69
C VAL A 638 -5.35 21.55 -5.86
N CYS A 639 -6.29 22.18 -5.15
CA CYS A 639 -7.73 21.91 -5.28
C CYS A 639 -8.27 22.21 -6.68
N GLU A 640 -7.89 23.34 -7.29
CA GLU A 640 -8.24 23.72 -8.66
C GLU A 640 -7.75 22.68 -9.67
N TRP A 641 -6.50 22.23 -9.52
CA TRP A 641 -5.93 21.19 -10.37
C TRP A 641 -6.62 19.85 -10.17
N LEU A 642 -6.85 19.41 -8.93
CA LEU A 642 -7.59 18.17 -8.62
C LEU A 642 -9.01 18.18 -9.22
N LYS A 643 -9.71 19.32 -9.13
CA LYS A 643 -11.00 19.51 -9.81
C LYS A 643 -10.87 19.32 -11.31
N ALA A 644 -9.90 19.97 -11.95
CA ALA A 644 -9.71 19.88 -13.39
C ALA A 644 -9.40 18.45 -13.86
N GLU A 645 -8.55 17.72 -13.13
CA GLU A 645 -8.23 16.32 -13.41
C GLU A 645 -9.42 15.38 -13.20
N ARG A 646 -10.20 15.58 -12.13
CA ARG A 646 -11.42 14.84 -11.86
C ARG A 646 -12.48 15.09 -12.92
N ASP A 647 -12.69 16.35 -13.30
CA ASP A 647 -13.66 16.73 -14.32
C ASP A 647 -13.27 16.18 -15.71
N ALA A 648 -11.97 15.96 -15.94
CA ALA A 648 -11.45 15.28 -17.11
C ALA A 648 -11.45 13.74 -17.01
N GLY A 649 -11.92 13.16 -15.91
CA GLY A 649 -11.99 11.71 -15.68
C GLY A 649 -10.63 11.03 -15.49
N ARG A 650 -9.57 11.78 -15.15
CA ARG A 650 -8.21 11.24 -14.94
C ARG A 650 -7.92 10.80 -13.52
N ILE A 651 -8.68 11.32 -12.55
CA ILE A 651 -8.66 10.91 -11.14
C ILE A 651 -10.09 10.85 -10.59
N MET A 652 -10.25 10.16 -9.48
CA MET A 652 -11.34 10.39 -8.55
C MET A 652 -10.80 11.08 -7.29
N VAL A 653 -11.61 11.97 -6.70
CA VAL A 653 -11.31 12.58 -5.40
C VAL A 653 -12.35 12.10 -4.41
N MET A 654 -11.89 11.51 -3.31
CA MET A 654 -12.71 10.78 -2.35
C MET A 654 -12.37 11.20 -0.91
N SER A 655 -13.27 10.93 0.04
CA SER A 655 -12.87 10.93 1.45
C SER A 655 -11.89 9.77 1.70
N ALA A 656 -11.15 9.81 2.80
CA ALA A 656 -10.29 8.69 3.19
C ALA A 656 -11.09 7.39 3.32
N GLY A 657 -12.27 7.43 3.92
CA GLY A 657 -13.14 6.27 4.01
C GLY A 657 -13.66 5.80 2.66
N GLY A 658 -14.04 6.69 1.75
CA GLY A 658 -14.39 6.32 0.37
C GLY A 658 -13.23 5.67 -0.39
N GLY A 659 -12.07 6.31 -0.38
CA GLY A 659 -10.89 5.84 -1.12
C GLY A 659 -10.31 4.52 -0.59
N ASN A 660 -10.47 4.21 0.69
CA ASN A 660 -10.11 2.90 1.25
C ASN A 660 -11.00 1.75 0.74
N PHE A 661 -12.22 2.04 0.28
CA PHE A 661 -13.08 1.05 -0.37
C PHE A 661 -13.07 1.15 -1.90
N ALA A 662 -12.18 1.96 -2.47
CA ALA A 662 -12.09 2.09 -3.92
C ALA A 662 -11.44 0.86 -4.57
N ASP A 663 -12.02 0.41 -5.68
CA ASP A 663 -11.59 -0.74 -6.45
C ASP A 663 -11.29 -0.31 -7.89
N ILE A 664 -10.01 -0.36 -8.25
CA ILE A 664 -9.57 0.03 -9.60
C ILE A 664 -9.92 -1.00 -10.67
N HIS A 665 -10.18 -2.24 -10.28
CA HIS A 665 -10.53 -3.33 -11.18
C HIS A 665 -12.03 -3.38 -11.47
N HIS A 666 -12.83 -2.58 -10.77
CA HIS A 666 -14.27 -2.50 -10.97
C HIS A 666 -14.71 -1.15 -11.54
N GLY A 667 -15.72 -1.16 -12.41
CA GLY A 667 -16.28 0.07 -13.01
C GLY A 667 -17.61 0.51 -12.40
N ARG A 668 -18.25 -0.32 -11.56
CA ARG A 668 -19.56 0.02 -11.00
C ARG A 668 -19.40 0.88 -9.76
N ARG A 669 -20.21 1.94 -9.71
CA ARG A 669 -20.55 2.66 -8.50
C ARG A 669 -22.03 2.45 -8.24
N GLU A 670 -22.40 2.17 -7.00
CA GLU A 670 -23.80 1.93 -6.69
C GLU A 670 -24.58 3.24 -6.74
N ASN A 671 -25.52 3.33 -7.68
CA ASN A 671 -26.45 4.45 -7.77
C ASN A 671 -27.67 4.16 -6.92
N ILE A 672 -27.87 4.91 -5.84
CA ILE A 672 -29.04 4.71 -4.97
C ILE A 672 -30.33 5.35 -5.52
N LEU A 673 -30.24 6.07 -6.65
CA LEU A 673 -31.40 6.54 -7.39
C LEU A 673 -31.96 5.43 -8.29
N MET A 674 -33.28 5.29 -8.31
CA MET A 674 -33.97 4.35 -9.20
C MET A 674 -34.01 4.89 -10.64
N ARG A 675 -33.67 4.04 -11.61
CA ARG A 675 -33.74 4.38 -13.03
C ARG A 675 -35.15 4.82 -13.45
N GLY A 676 -35.24 5.74 -14.41
CA GLY A 676 -36.50 6.22 -15.03
C GLY A 676 -37.51 6.95 -14.11
N SER A 677 -37.24 7.10 -12.81
CA SER A 677 -38.24 7.52 -11.81
C SER A 677 -38.30 9.03 -11.51
N TRP A 678 -37.55 9.85 -12.26
CA TRP A 678 -37.56 11.30 -12.11
C TRP A 678 -38.90 11.92 -12.57
N SER A 679 -39.41 12.95 -11.91
CA SER A 679 -40.64 13.63 -12.37
C SER A 679 -40.60 15.13 -12.05
N GLY A 680 -41.16 15.96 -12.93
CA GLY A 680 -41.18 17.41 -12.77
C GLY A 680 -42.01 18.08 -13.87
N SER A 681 -42.65 19.21 -13.55
CA SER A 681 -43.41 19.99 -14.53
C SER A 681 -42.45 20.76 -15.44
N GLY A 682 -42.77 20.81 -16.74
CA GLY A 682 -41.94 21.50 -17.75
C GLY A 682 -40.68 20.75 -18.19
N TRP A 683 -40.56 19.46 -17.86
CA TRP A 683 -39.49 18.58 -18.32
C TRP A 683 -39.98 17.56 -19.36
N THR A 684 -39.27 17.46 -20.47
CA THR A 684 -39.45 16.38 -21.45
C THR A 684 -38.33 15.36 -21.27
N ARG A 685 -38.67 14.08 -21.10
CA ARG A 685 -37.71 13.00 -20.82
C ARG A 685 -37.73 11.95 -21.92
N THR A 686 -36.56 11.44 -22.28
CA THR A 686 -36.37 10.38 -23.27
C THR A 686 -35.25 9.44 -22.84
N GLY A 687 -35.39 8.14 -23.11
CA GLY A 687 -34.37 7.12 -22.80
C GLY A 687 -34.25 6.75 -21.31
N GLU A 688 -33.35 5.81 -21.02
CA GLU A 688 -33.01 5.31 -19.68
C GLU A 688 -31.49 5.00 -19.63
N GLY A 689 -30.92 4.91 -18.42
CA GLY A 689 -29.49 4.64 -18.22
C GLY A 689 -28.58 5.65 -18.93
N ASP A 690 -27.60 5.16 -19.68
CA ASP A 690 -26.66 6.01 -20.44
C ASP A 690 -27.35 6.82 -21.55
N GLY A 691 -28.53 6.37 -22.01
CA GLY A 691 -29.35 7.05 -23.01
C GLY A 691 -30.34 8.05 -22.43
N TYR A 692 -30.37 8.25 -21.11
CA TYR A 692 -31.28 9.18 -20.47
C TYR A 692 -30.99 10.63 -20.89
N GLN A 693 -32.06 11.34 -21.23
CA GLN A 693 -32.03 12.76 -21.50
C GLN A 693 -33.26 13.42 -20.89
N ALA A 694 -33.08 14.58 -20.26
CA ALA A 694 -34.16 15.42 -19.78
C ALA A 694 -33.95 16.87 -20.21
N VAL A 695 -34.95 17.47 -20.85
CA VAL A 695 -34.91 18.85 -21.36
C VAL A 695 -35.95 19.68 -20.64
N SER A 696 -35.52 20.77 -20.00
CA SER A 696 -36.38 21.72 -19.30
C SER A 696 -36.75 22.89 -20.20
N ASN A 697 -37.99 23.36 -20.14
CA ASN A 697 -38.42 24.59 -20.81
C ASN A 697 -38.19 25.84 -19.92
N GLY A 698 -38.49 27.03 -20.44
CA GLY A 698 -38.31 28.29 -19.71
C GLY A 698 -39.17 28.43 -18.44
N ASN A 699 -40.19 27.60 -18.26
CA ASN A 699 -41.09 27.58 -17.09
C ASN A 699 -40.93 26.31 -16.24
N ALA A 700 -39.86 25.54 -16.45
CA ALA A 700 -39.70 24.26 -15.79
C ALA A 700 -39.50 24.42 -14.28
N SER A 701 -40.19 23.57 -13.51
CA SER A 701 -39.95 23.44 -12.07
C SER A 701 -38.71 22.58 -11.80
N THR A 702 -38.45 22.23 -10.55
CA THR A 702 -37.52 21.13 -10.25
C THR A 702 -38.09 19.81 -10.77
N MET A 703 -37.24 18.96 -11.33
CA MET A 703 -37.48 17.52 -11.39
C MET A 703 -36.98 16.88 -10.11
N SER A 704 -37.67 15.84 -9.64
CA SER A 704 -37.39 15.21 -8.36
C SER A 704 -37.56 13.70 -8.41
N GLN A 705 -36.85 13.03 -7.51
CA GLN A 705 -37.00 11.61 -7.24
C GLN A 705 -36.96 11.35 -5.74
N GLY A 706 -38.02 10.72 -5.23
CA GLY A 706 -38.07 10.24 -3.85
C GLY A 706 -37.27 8.95 -3.67
N MET A 707 -36.64 8.80 -2.51
CA MET A 707 -35.96 7.58 -2.08
C MET A 707 -36.38 7.22 -0.65
N LEU A 708 -36.62 5.93 -0.44
CA LEU A 708 -36.91 5.37 0.88
C LEU A 708 -35.59 5.03 1.57
N LEU A 709 -35.04 6.00 2.30
CA LEU A 709 -33.74 5.85 2.94
C LEU A 709 -33.78 4.70 3.94
N PHE A 710 -34.69 4.70 4.90
CA PHE A 710 -34.66 3.69 5.98
C PHE A 710 -34.96 2.25 5.52
N THR A 711 -35.99 2.06 4.68
CA THR A 711 -36.46 0.70 4.33
C THR A 711 -35.71 0.06 3.18
N ARG A 712 -35.04 0.83 2.32
CA ARG A 712 -34.37 0.32 1.12
C ARG A 712 -32.87 0.62 1.09
N PHE A 713 -32.47 1.76 1.63
CA PHE A 713 -31.08 2.25 1.57
C PHE A 713 -30.53 2.57 2.97
N GLY A 714 -31.07 1.94 4.02
CA GLY A 714 -30.67 2.23 5.40
C GLY A 714 -29.21 1.84 5.63
N TRP A 715 -28.74 0.89 4.81
CA TRP A 715 -27.34 0.53 4.72
C TRP A 715 -26.46 1.71 4.31
N ALA A 716 -26.90 2.69 3.51
CA ALA A 716 -26.09 3.80 2.96
C ALA A 716 -25.88 4.97 3.94
N MET A 717 -26.63 4.99 5.04
CA MET A 717 -26.66 6.09 6.00
C MET A 717 -25.32 6.24 6.73
N GLY A 718 -24.79 7.46 6.76
CA GLY A 718 -23.54 7.83 7.43
C GLY A 718 -22.32 7.95 6.51
N ALA A 719 -22.40 7.52 5.24
CA ALA A 719 -21.30 7.64 4.28
C ALA A 719 -21.45 8.88 3.38
N ALA A 720 -20.31 9.43 2.97
CA ALA A 720 -20.22 10.51 1.99
C ALA A 720 -20.69 10.02 0.61
N HIS A 721 -21.46 10.86 -0.07
CA HIS A 721 -22.02 10.63 -1.40
C HIS A 721 -21.92 11.91 -2.24
N GLU A 722 -21.89 11.77 -3.56
CA GLU A 722 -22.11 12.86 -4.51
C GLU A 722 -23.38 12.62 -5.32
N LEU A 723 -24.18 13.67 -5.48
CA LEU A 723 -25.17 13.77 -6.55
C LEU A 723 -24.49 14.39 -7.78
N VAL A 724 -24.32 13.60 -8.83
CA VAL A 724 -23.66 13.98 -10.08
C VAL A 724 -24.67 14.09 -11.21
N ILE A 725 -24.66 15.23 -11.90
CA ILE A 725 -25.47 15.51 -13.09
C ILE A 725 -24.55 15.97 -14.22
N GLN A 726 -24.78 15.49 -15.44
CA GLN A 726 -24.21 16.13 -16.63
C GLN A 726 -25.27 17.02 -17.29
N ALA A 727 -24.97 18.31 -17.41
CA ALA A 727 -25.90 19.29 -17.95
C ALA A 727 -25.22 20.24 -18.94
N LYS A 728 -26.02 20.78 -19.86
CA LYS A 728 -25.66 21.86 -20.78
C LYS A 728 -26.84 22.81 -20.96
N ALA A 729 -26.55 24.01 -21.45
CA ALA A 729 -27.55 24.97 -21.86
C ALA A 729 -27.13 25.67 -23.15
N ASP A 730 -28.11 26.04 -23.98
CA ASP A 730 -27.86 26.85 -25.20
C ASP A 730 -27.93 28.36 -24.92
N THR A 731 -28.50 28.74 -23.77
CA THR A 731 -28.48 30.10 -23.22
C THR A 731 -27.99 30.02 -21.78
N ALA A 732 -27.18 30.99 -21.34
CA ALA A 732 -26.69 31.02 -19.96
C ALA A 732 -27.87 30.94 -18.97
N THR A 733 -27.77 30.03 -18.01
CA THR A 733 -28.84 29.73 -17.05
C THR A 733 -28.25 29.22 -15.74
N THR A 734 -29.09 28.90 -14.78
CA THR A 734 -28.68 28.28 -13.51
C THR A 734 -29.15 26.83 -13.43
N LEU A 735 -28.35 26.02 -12.74
CA LEU A 735 -28.68 24.65 -12.33
C LEU A 735 -28.68 24.60 -10.81
N THR A 736 -29.76 24.13 -10.20
CA THR A 736 -29.85 23.89 -8.76
C THR A 736 -29.93 22.39 -8.51
N LEU A 737 -28.98 21.86 -7.73
CA LEU A 737 -29.02 20.50 -7.19
C LEU A 737 -29.41 20.57 -5.72
N SER A 738 -30.33 19.72 -5.28
CA SER A 738 -30.62 19.60 -3.85
C SER A 738 -31.00 18.19 -3.41
N MET A 739 -30.75 17.92 -2.14
CA MET A 739 -31.20 16.75 -1.42
C MET A 739 -31.94 17.25 -0.18
N GLU A 740 -33.14 16.75 0.08
CA GLU A 740 -33.94 17.17 1.24
C GLU A 740 -34.76 16.02 1.84
N GLN A 741 -35.08 16.11 3.12
CA GLN A 741 -36.04 15.20 3.74
C GLN A 741 -37.44 15.39 3.14
N LEU A 742 -38.08 14.29 2.72
CA LEU A 742 -39.44 14.37 2.21
C LEU A 742 -40.42 14.75 3.32
N GLY A 743 -41.26 15.76 3.05
CA GLY A 743 -42.31 16.22 3.95
C GLY A 743 -41.84 17.13 5.09
N ASN A 744 -40.53 17.22 5.35
CA ASN A 744 -39.97 18.14 6.34
C ASN A 744 -38.57 18.63 5.95
N PRO A 745 -38.44 19.43 4.87
CA PRO A 745 -37.14 19.95 4.43
C PRO A 745 -36.46 20.85 5.47
N GLY A 746 -37.21 21.39 6.44
CA GLY A 746 -36.67 22.18 7.55
C GLY A 746 -35.83 21.35 8.53
N ASN A 747 -35.96 20.02 8.55
CA ASN A 747 -35.14 19.16 9.41
C ASN A 747 -33.78 18.81 8.78
N TRP A 748 -33.74 18.62 7.45
CA TRP A 748 -32.51 18.34 6.71
C TRP A 748 -32.66 18.71 5.24
N LYS A 749 -31.75 19.54 4.73
CA LYS A 749 -31.63 19.93 3.33
C LYS A 749 -30.22 20.41 3.02
N THR A 750 -29.71 20.00 1.87
CA THR A 750 -28.52 20.59 1.22
C THR A 750 -28.85 20.98 -0.21
N GLU A 751 -28.33 22.11 -0.66
CA GLU A 751 -28.61 22.68 -1.97
C GLU A 751 -27.40 23.45 -2.48
N ARG A 752 -27.15 23.35 -3.78
CA ARG A 752 -26.15 24.18 -4.47
C ARG A 752 -26.69 24.63 -5.82
N THR A 753 -26.45 25.90 -6.13
CA THR A 753 -26.76 26.48 -7.44
C THR A 753 -25.46 26.75 -8.20
N PHE A 754 -25.47 26.43 -9.49
CA PHE A 754 -24.36 26.56 -10.42
C PHE A 754 -24.77 27.43 -11.59
N ASP A 755 -23.81 28.18 -12.12
CA ASP A 755 -23.95 28.83 -13.42
C ASP A 755 -23.67 27.80 -14.53
N VAL A 756 -24.58 27.72 -15.50
CA VAL A 756 -24.45 26.86 -16.68
C VAL A 756 -24.22 27.75 -17.90
N PRO A 757 -23.04 27.70 -18.52
CA PRO A 757 -22.75 28.48 -19.73
C PRO A 757 -23.71 28.12 -20.87
N GLY A 758 -24.14 29.13 -21.61
CA GLY A 758 -24.98 28.99 -22.80
C GLY A 758 -24.21 28.64 -24.07
N ASP A 759 -23.28 27.69 -23.98
CA ASP A 759 -22.40 27.31 -25.08
C ASP A 759 -22.68 25.91 -25.66
N GLY A 760 -23.72 25.24 -25.14
CA GLY A 760 -24.12 23.89 -25.57
C GLY A 760 -23.13 22.79 -25.16
N ILE A 761 -22.10 23.10 -24.35
CA ILE A 761 -21.09 22.12 -23.92
C ILE A 761 -21.57 21.41 -22.66
N LEU A 762 -21.57 20.07 -22.72
CA LEU A 762 -21.89 19.21 -21.59
C LEU A 762 -20.83 19.33 -20.50
N ARG A 763 -21.26 19.60 -19.27
CA ARG A 763 -20.40 19.70 -18.08
C ARG A 763 -20.98 18.87 -16.95
N THR A 764 -20.09 18.41 -16.06
CA THR A 764 -20.46 17.65 -14.87
C THR A 764 -20.59 18.59 -13.67
N TYR A 765 -21.70 18.50 -12.95
CA TYR A 765 -22.03 19.26 -11.76
C TYR A 765 -22.24 18.30 -10.58
N ARG A 766 -21.78 18.70 -9.39
CA ARG A 766 -21.71 17.81 -8.22
C ARG A 766 -22.18 18.51 -6.95
N LEU A 767 -23.05 17.84 -6.20
CA LEU A 767 -23.41 18.19 -4.84
C LEU A 767 -22.87 17.09 -3.92
N ASN A 768 -21.88 17.42 -3.10
CA ASN A 768 -21.33 16.51 -2.09
C ASN A 768 -22.19 16.58 -0.84
N LEU A 769 -22.45 15.44 -0.20
CA LEU A 769 -23.21 15.35 1.04
C LEU A 769 -22.82 14.09 1.81
N THR A 770 -23.21 14.01 3.08
CA THR A 770 -23.26 12.72 3.80
C THR A 770 -24.71 12.37 4.05
N LEU A 771 -25.11 11.14 3.73
CA LEU A 771 -26.46 10.69 4.05
C LEU A 771 -26.61 10.64 5.58
N PRO A 772 -27.62 11.31 6.18
CA PRO A 772 -27.73 11.39 7.63
C PRO A 772 -27.91 10.01 8.25
N ARG A 773 -27.25 9.73 9.38
CA ARG A 773 -27.46 8.52 10.20
C ARG A 773 -28.75 8.55 11.03
N ASP A 774 -29.41 9.70 11.09
CA ASP A 774 -30.64 9.93 11.86
C ASP A 774 -31.82 9.11 11.29
N ARG A 775 -32.23 8.09 12.06
CA ARG A 775 -33.33 7.17 11.69
C ARG A 775 -34.70 7.86 11.62
N SER A 776 -34.85 9.08 12.13
CA SER A 776 -36.08 9.86 11.92
C SER A 776 -36.24 10.33 10.47
N ILE A 777 -35.15 10.35 9.69
CA ILE A 777 -35.14 10.69 8.27
C ILE A 777 -35.38 9.40 7.47
N THR A 778 -36.65 9.05 7.31
CA THR A 778 -37.05 7.80 6.64
C THR A 778 -37.06 7.91 5.11
N GLN A 779 -37.25 9.12 4.57
CA GLN A 779 -37.38 9.40 3.15
C GLN A 779 -36.66 10.69 2.77
N MET A 780 -35.98 10.67 1.62
CA MET A 780 -35.31 11.83 1.05
C MET A 780 -35.79 12.05 -0.39
N THR A 781 -35.56 13.25 -0.91
CA THR A 781 -35.85 13.62 -2.28
C THR A 781 -34.62 14.27 -2.90
N ALA A 782 -34.13 13.68 -3.99
CA ALA A 782 -33.16 14.33 -4.87
C ALA A 782 -33.89 15.25 -5.83
N ARG A 783 -33.36 16.46 -6.05
CA ARG A 783 -33.95 17.45 -6.95
C ARG A 783 -32.89 18.04 -7.88
N VAL A 784 -33.34 18.35 -9.08
CA VAL A 784 -32.59 19.06 -10.10
C VAL A 784 -33.50 20.13 -10.70
N GLY A 785 -33.09 21.38 -10.70
CA GLY A 785 -33.88 22.50 -11.19
C GLY A 785 -33.09 23.47 -12.04
N GLY A 786 -33.79 24.22 -12.88
CA GLY A 786 -33.21 25.26 -13.72
C GLY A 786 -33.92 25.34 -15.08
N PRO A 787 -34.20 26.54 -15.61
CA PRO A 787 -34.86 26.71 -16.89
C PRO A 787 -33.88 26.47 -18.05
N ASN A 788 -34.40 25.99 -19.18
CA ASN A 788 -33.65 25.81 -20.44
C ASN A 788 -32.39 24.92 -20.32
N LEU A 789 -32.47 23.88 -19.49
CA LEU A 789 -31.39 22.90 -19.28
C LEU A 789 -31.61 21.67 -20.15
N THR A 790 -30.52 21.10 -20.63
CA THR A 790 -30.49 19.71 -21.12
C THR A 790 -29.59 18.89 -20.21
N ILE A 791 -30.15 17.86 -19.59
CA ILE A 791 -29.46 16.85 -18.80
C ILE A 791 -29.22 15.63 -19.68
N GLN A 792 -28.01 15.08 -19.65
CA GLN A 792 -27.62 13.87 -20.35
C GLN A 792 -27.04 12.85 -19.37
N GLY A 793 -27.36 11.58 -19.56
CA GLY A 793 -27.06 10.53 -18.59
C GLY A 793 -27.95 10.60 -17.34
N GLU A 794 -28.22 9.44 -16.74
CA GLU A 794 -29.01 9.41 -15.52
C GLU A 794 -28.29 10.12 -14.36
N PRO A 795 -29.01 10.94 -13.57
CA PRO A 795 -28.53 11.41 -12.28
C PRO A 795 -27.95 10.27 -11.43
N LEU A 796 -26.75 10.48 -10.90
CA LEU A 796 -26.04 9.51 -10.08
C LEU A 796 -25.96 10.02 -8.65
N LEU A 797 -26.44 9.24 -7.68
CA LEU A 797 -26.14 9.44 -6.26
C LEU A 797 -25.34 8.24 -5.79
N ALA A 798 -24.04 8.43 -5.59
CA ALA A 798 -23.11 7.34 -5.31
C ALA A 798 -22.10 7.74 -4.23
N ALA A 799 -21.58 6.75 -3.52
CA ALA A 799 -20.57 6.94 -2.50
C ALA A 799 -19.25 7.49 -3.06
N ILE A 800 -18.55 8.27 -2.24
CA ILE A 800 -17.24 8.92 -2.48
C ILE A 800 -16.40 8.95 -1.22
#